data_AF-A0A1B8FQ41-F1
#
_entry.id   AF-A0A1B8FQ41-F1
#
_cell.length_a   1.000
_cell.length_b   1.000
_cell.length_c   1.000
_cell.angle_alpha   90.00
_cell.angle_beta   90.00
_cell.angle_gamma   90.00
#
_symmetry.space_group_name_H-M   'P 1'
#
loop_
_entity.id
_entity.type
_entity.pdbx_description
1 polymer ?
#
loop_
_entity_poly.entity_id
_entity_poly.type
_entity_poly.pdbx_seq_one_letter_code
_entity_poly.pdbx_strand_id
1 'polypeptide(L)'
;MAQAPFKPYWRPVAGPVSGGPTDPYSWAFFAVAQIGGRHRPVAVVSTLRGYPLTAACHRIVTIFSDQANHRAIRAELALASGYYVRDGNREYSPQLVELPDFNRRDGNPRLRRRSWYHTNVREFPFISACLLQGVAFDAQQELARPAFPEPLGTVYRDTSIEWGMVVVDITNLDAVSYGIVGFGVGPMTFIGSRKHEKHPPDYDGIGFNFVRGTLRVMDEVRPRRAMSAAEYMTEVDYASPPTNNIDRLIAKVPLINVSAMDLVWPPSIEEDIEMLLGRLLDANKSVLDQYRATTSLIQRILELEEPDMSVLKQARTMPHFQEIFSRVLLQDPARLLTMDSSNRLITMAFLNGEHLSLEQLINLPVEAISAILSAPNMAKVTSISICIDRVQGTPAQLVNALARVERLRKLYFLQSPIRESDALSGQLFVELAAYPQILQRTTIMFAGACTAAQRMRLWLPSAPTASGVQLAPLDIFPVQQILVLDQMYKTAEDRIYIHLGDALLKPERFAAGFLIYMQSLLTSTDEFIIQPLNLFSFSSAPSFLDGDPETAAEISPILAESFSVPEDMPRGKNNNNPYRRRWAQMRDLDPKGWTVIVSLETHKSSRSLRSPYACHCIRYAFIRALQQPIVVDHSRLVSPGPKELEAVVLKEFLDATGAEVADDVIDRRIQQVGERIARKPYEGPLFLKDRISVLSQEDAAEILLGFLEDAVEVRNILSAAINEDFEERN
;
A
#
# COMPACT_ATOMS: atom_id res chain seq x y z
N MET A 1 -21.35 48.61 42.80
CA MET A 1 -20.46 47.48 42.49
C MET A 1 -20.22 47.48 40.98
N ALA A 2 -18.99 47.73 40.52
CA ALA A 2 -18.68 47.67 39.09
C ALA A 2 -18.81 46.21 38.61
N GLN A 3 -19.61 45.97 37.58
CA GLN A 3 -19.73 44.63 37.00
C GLN A 3 -18.39 44.19 36.45
N ALA A 4 -17.99 42.95 36.75
CA ALA A 4 -16.78 42.34 36.20
C ALA A 4 -16.77 42.47 34.66
N PRO A 5 -15.64 42.87 34.06
CA PRO A 5 -15.51 43.02 32.61
C PRO A 5 -15.82 41.70 31.92
N PHE A 6 -16.60 41.76 30.86
CA PHE A 6 -16.97 40.57 30.09
C PHE A 6 -15.75 40.07 29.30
N LYS A 7 -15.40 38.79 29.48
CA LYS A 7 -14.35 38.13 28.72
C LYS A 7 -14.98 37.44 27.50
N PRO A 8 -14.63 37.82 26.26
CA PRO A 8 -15.11 37.13 25.08
C PRO A 8 -14.73 35.65 25.08
N TYR A 9 -15.61 34.80 24.58
CA TYR A 9 -15.39 33.36 24.53
C TYR A 9 -16.12 32.71 23.34
N TRP A 10 -15.73 31.49 22.98
CA TRP A 10 -16.42 30.68 21.99
C TRP A 10 -17.39 29.72 22.67
N ARG A 11 -18.61 29.60 22.14
CA ARG A 11 -19.65 28.72 22.68
C ARG A 11 -20.03 27.65 21.65
N PRO A 12 -20.00 26.35 22.00
CA PRO A 12 -20.55 25.29 21.16
C PRO A 12 -22.03 25.53 20.84
N VAL A 13 -22.47 25.15 19.65
CA VAL A 13 -23.86 25.30 19.21
C VAL A 13 -24.41 23.99 18.69
N ALA A 14 -25.45 23.46 19.32
CA ALA A 14 -26.11 22.26 18.81
C ALA A 14 -26.87 22.55 17.51
N GLY A 15 -26.62 21.78 16.46
CA GLY A 15 -27.47 21.69 15.27
C GLY A 15 -28.77 20.89 15.55
N PRO A 16 -29.84 21.10 14.77
CA PRO A 16 -31.17 20.55 15.07
C PRO A 16 -31.31 19.02 14.95
N VAL A 17 -30.31 18.30 14.41
CA VAL A 17 -30.38 16.83 14.22
C VAL A 17 -29.08 16.08 14.63
N SER A 18 -27.92 16.74 14.80
CA SER A 18 -26.64 16.07 15.11
C SER A 18 -25.59 17.02 15.73
N GLY A 19 -25.99 17.87 16.67
CA GLY A 19 -25.19 19.01 17.14
C GLY A 19 -24.02 18.77 18.10
N GLY A 20 -23.59 17.53 18.33
CA GLY A 20 -22.48 17.21 19.23
C GLY A 20 -21.10 17.48 18.61
N PRO A 21 -20.02 17.44 19.42
CA PRO A 21 -18.66 17.30 18.91
C PRO A 21 -18.60 16.08 17.96
N THR A 22 -17.89 16.23 16.85
CA THR A 22 -17.62 15.12 15.93
C THR A 22 -16.13 14.87 15.83
N ASP A 23 -15.74 13.67 15.40
CA ASP A 23 -14.35 13.37 15.03
C ASP A 23 -13.84 14.31 13.92
N PRO A 24 -12.51 14.47 13.78
CA PRO A 24 -11.92 15.02 12.57
C PRO A 24 -12.40 14.25 11.35
N TYR A 25 -12.76 14.98 10.29
CA TYR A 25 -13.30 14.35 9.08
C TYR A 25 -12.23 13.66 8.23
N SER A 26 -10.98 14.07 8.39
CA SER A 26 -9.83 13.63 7.57
C SER A 26 -8.68 13.24 8.48
N TRP A 27 -7.85 12.31 8.02
CA TRP A 27 -6.76 11.75 8.83
C TRP A 27 -5.47 11.68 8.02
N ALA A 28 -4.37 12.12 8.62
CA ALA A 28 -3.02 11.92 8.10
C ALA A 28 -2.34 10.78 8.87
N PHE A 29 -1.85 9.78 8.15
CA PHE A 29 -1.13 8.63 8.68
C PHE A 29 0.35 8.80 8.37
N PHE A 30 1.19 8.69 9.40
CA PHE A 30 2.63 8.82 9.31
C PHE A 30 3.28 7.50 9.73
N ALA A 31 4.09 6.91 8.85
CA ALA A 31 5.06 5.88 9.27
C ALA A 31 6.38 6.57 9.59
N VAL A 32 6.91 6.37 10.80
CA VAL A 32 8.15 6.97 11.27
C VAL A 32 9.14 5.90 11.72
N ALA A 33 10.43 6.19 11.65
CA ALA A 33 11.48 5.31 12.18
C ALA A 33 12.65 6.12 12.76
N GLN A 34 13.31 5.58 13.77
CA GLN A 34 14.47 6.21 14.39
C GLN A 34 15.69 6.10 13.48
N ILE A 35 16.05 7.21 12.82
CA ILE A 35 17.14 7.30 11.86
C ILE A 35 18.04 8.46 12.25
N GLY A 36 19.32 8.16 12.52
CA GLY A 36 20.26 9.16 13.00
C GLY A 36 19.87 9.76 14.35
N GLY A 37 19.23 8.97 15.23
CA GLY A 37 18.84 9.39 16.58
C GLY A 37 17.54 10.18 16.70
N ARG A 38 16.81 10.40 15.60
CA ARG A 38 15.51 11.08 15.58
C ARG A 38 14.47 10.23 14.85
N HIS A 39 13.20 10.29 15.24
CA HIS A 39 12.13 9.68 14.47
C HIS A 39 11.87 10.51 13.22
N ARG A 40 12.04 9.90 12.04
CA ARG A 40 11.88 10.54 10.74
C ARG A 40 10.73 9.89 9.98
N PRO A 41 9.90 10.67 9.27
CA PRO A 41 8.85 10.13 8.44
C PRO A 41 9.46 9.35 7.28
N VAL A 42 8.97 8.14 7.03
CA VAL A 42 9.40 7.27 5.93
C VAL A 42 8.27 6.93 4.97
N ALA A 43 7.02 7.24 5.34
CA ALA A 43 5.87 7.33 4.44
C ALA A 43 4.78 8.20 5.08
N VAL A 44 3.98 8.89 4.25
CA VAL A 44 2.83 9.66 4.70
C VAL A 44 1.66 9.42 3.74
N VAL A 45 0.47 9.18 4.30
CA VAL A 45 -0.77 8.96 3.55
C VAL A 45 -1.91 9.73 4.22
N SER A 46 -2.76 10.39 3.45
CA SER A 46 -3.95 11.07 3.95
C SER A 46 -5.24 10.38 3.51
N THR A 47 -6.32 10.52 4.26
CA THR A 47 -7.66 10.06 3.88
C THR A 47 -8.70 11.13 4.19
N LEU A 48 -9.82 11.07 3.47
CA LEU A 48 -10.95 11.96 3.62
C LEU A 48 -12.21 11.17 3.96
N ARG A 49 -13.08 11.78 4.78
CA ARG A 49 -14.39 11.29 5.24
C ARG A 49 -14.27 10.22 6.32
N GLY A 50 -14.93 10.47 7.47
CA GLY A 50 -15.10 9.57 8.64
C GLY A 50 -14.74 8.12 8.34
N TYR A 51 -13.49 7.80 8.59
CA TYR A 51 -12.82 6.57 8.20
C TYR A 51 -12.93 5.57 9.36
N PRO A 52 -13.06 4.23 9.13
CA PRO A 52 -12.98 3.26 10.22
C PRO A 52 -11.55 3.23 10.80
N LEU A 53 -11.22 4.23 11.61
CA LEU A 53 -9.87 4.58 12.04
C LEU A 53 -9.18 3.41 12.74
N THR A 54 -9.89 2.71 13.60
CA THR A 54 -9.38 1.55 14.34
C THR A 54 -9.02 0.40 13.40
N ALA A 55 -9.79 0.20 12.33
CA ALA A 55 -9.51 -0.82 11.33
C ALA A 55 -8.26 -0.48 10.50
N ALA A 56 -8.09 0.77 10.08
CA ALA A 56 -6.84 1.21 9.43
C ALA A 56 -5.65 1.04 10.36
N CYS A 57 -5.74 1.51 11.62
CA CYS A 57 -4.64 1.39 12.56
C CYS A 57 -4.23 -0.08 12.77
N HIS A 58 -5.22 -0.98 12.96
CA HIS A 58 -4.97 -2.40 13.07
C HIS A 58 -4.29 -2.95 11.80
N ARG A 59 -4.84 -2.68 10.62
CA ARG A 59 -4.31 -3.18 9.35
C ARG A 59 -2.88 -2.70 9.09
N ILE A 60 -2.59 -1.43 9.35
CA ILE A 60 -1.25 -0.85 9.21
C ILE A 60 -0.26 -1.58 10.13
N VAL A 61 -0.63 -1.80 11.39
CA VAL A 61 0.20 -2.55 12.34
C VAL A 61 0.41 -3.99 11.87
N THR A 62 -0.65 -4.68 11.41
CA THR A 62 -0.54 -6.05 10.88
C THR A 62 0.42 -6.10 9.69
N ILE A 63 0.32 -5.17 8.73
CA ILE A 63 1.22 -5.10 7.56
C ILE A 63 2.68 -4.90 8.00
N PHE A 64 2.95 -3.93 8.87
CA PHE A 64 4.33 -3.64 9.28
C PHE A 64 4.94 -4.70 10.20
N SER A 65 4.10 -5.47 10.91
CA SER A 65 4.52 -6.57 11.80
C SER A 65 4.60 -7.93 11.08
N ASP A 66 4.15 -8.02 9.82
CA ASP A 66 4.20 -9.26 9.07
C ASP A 66 5.65 -9.56 8.64
N GLN A 67 6.15 -10.73 9.06
CA GLN A 67 7.53 -11.16 8.79
C GLN A 67 7.86 -11.25 7.30
N ALA A 68 6.88 -11.46 6.42
CA ALA A 68 7.08 -11.49 4.98
C ALA A 68 7.54 -10.10 4.45
N ASN A 69 7.09 -9.02 5.09
CA ASN A 69 7.41 -7.64 4.73
C ASN A 69 8.73 -7.15 5.38
N HIS A 70 9.15 -7.75 6.50
CA HIS A 70 10.26 -7.24 7.32
C HIS A 70 11.58 -7.02 6.57
N ARG A 71 11.93 -7.92 5.63
CA ARG A 71 13.20 -7.81 4.88
C ARG A 71 13.20 -6.60 3.95
N ALA A 72 12.10 -6.40 3.23
CA ALA A 72 11.90 -5.25 2.37
C ALA A 72 11.91 -3.94 3.17
N ILE A 73 11.17 -3.88 4.27
CA ILE A 73 11.10 -2.70 5.14
C ILE A 73 12.49 -2.37 5.72
N ARG A 74 13.21 -3.37 6.27
CA ARG A 74 14.56 -3.15 6.82
C ARG A 74 15.54 -2.63 5.76
N ALA A 75 15.47 -3.14 4.53
CA ALA A 75 16.32 -2.67 3.44
C ALA A 75 16.01 -1.20 3.07
N GLU A 76 14.74 -0.80 3.05
CA GLU A 76 14.39 0.62 2.82
C GLU A 76 14.75 1.53 4.00
N LEU A 77 14.62 1.06 5.25
CA LEU A 77 15.11 1.78 6.44
C LEU A 77 16.64 1.94 6.42
N ALA A 78 17.36 0.93 5.91
CA ALA A 78 18.80 1.02 5.69
C ALA A 78 19.13 2.10 4.62
N LEU A 79 18.39 2.15 3.52
CA LEU A 79 18.51 3.24 2.53
C LEU A 79 18.15 4.61 3.12
N ALA A 80 17.16 4.66 4.01
CA ALA A 80 16.73 5.89 4.67
C ALA A 80 17.83 6.49 5.55
N SER A 81 18.66 5.64 6.16
CA SER A 81 19.83 6.07 6.93
C SER A 81 20.81 6.90 6.08
N GLY A 82 21.11 6.47 4.86
CA GLY A 82 21.96 7.24 3.93
C GLY A 82 21.25 8.44 3.30
N TYR A 83 19.92 8.40 3.19
CA TYR A 83 19.13 9.52 2.65
C TYR A 83 19.07 10.71 3.61
N TYR A 84 18.80 10.44 4.90
CA TYR A 84 18.64 11.45 5.94
C TYR A 84 19.95 11.92 6.56
N VAL A 85 20.99 11.08 6.59
CA VAL A 85 22.29 11.41 7.18
C VAL A 85 23.33 11.39 6.05
N ARG A 86 23.50 12.51 5.35
CA ARG A 86 24.46 12.67 4.24
C ARG A 86 25.82 13.16 4.75
N ASP A 87 26.90 12.75 4.07
CA ASP A 87 28.28 13.27 4.16
C ASP A 87 28.67 13.96 5.48
N GLY A 88 29.15 13.18 6.45
CA GLY A 88 29.79 13.73 7.66
C GLY A 88 28.85 14.43 8.66
N ASN A 89 27.64 13.90 8.85
CA ASN A 89 26.57 14.38 9.76
C ASN A 89 25.70 15.53 9.24
N ARG A 90 25.68 15.82 7.92
CA ARG A 90 24.69 16.76 7.38
C ARG A 90 23.33 16.08 7.30
N GLU A 91 22.46 16.44 8.23
CA GLU A 91 21.07 15.98 8.23
C GLU A 91 20.31 16.59 7.05
N TYR A 92 19.76 15.75 6.19
CA TYR A 92 18.78 16.17 5.21
C TYR A 92 17.41 16.27 5.89
N SER A 93 16.72 17.39 5.69
CA SER A 93 15.35 17.60 6.12
C SER A 93 14.49 17.86 4.89
N PRO A 94 13.46 17.04 4.61
CA PRO A 94 12.50 17.31 3.55
C PRO A 94 11.87 18.69 3.74
N GLN A 95 11.52 19.34 2.64
CA GLN A 95 10.79 20.61 2.69
C GLN A 95 9.47 20.41 3.45
N LEU A 96 9.19 21.31 4.39
CA LEU A 96 7.96 21.28 5.18
C LEU A 96 6.74 21.57 4.29
N VAL A 97 5.70 20.78 4.48
CA VAL A 97 4.52 20.77 3.63
C VAL A 97 3.27 20.72 4.52
N GLU A 98 2.45 21.79 4.51
CA GLU A 98 1.24 21.89 5.33
C GLU A 98 0.06 21.14 4.69
N LEU A 99 -0.68 20.35 5.47
CA LEU A 99 -1.89 19.65 4.99
C LEU A 99 -2.89 20.65 4.36
N PRO A 100 -3.64 20.25 3.32
CA PRO A 100 -4.62 21.14 2.70
C PRO A 100 -5.63 21.70 3.71
N ASP A 101 -5.91 22.99 3.61
CA ASP A 101 -6.97 23.63 4.39
C ASP A 101 -8.32 22.98 4.06
N PHE A 102 -8.84 22.23 5.01
CA PHE A 102 -10.07 21.48 4.83
C PHE A 102 -11.15 22.02 5.77
N ASN A 103 -12.33 22.25 5.20
CA ASN A 103 -13.55 22.55 5.92
C ASN A 103 -14.68 21.71 5.33
N ARG A 104 -15.26 20.77 6.10
CA ARG A 104 -16.31 19.88 5.57
C ARG A 104 -17.54 20.62 5.03
N ARG A 105 -17.72 21.89 5.41
CA ARG A 105 -18.80 22.77 4.94
C ARG A 105 -18.54 23.46 3.61
N ASP A 106 -17.30 23.49 3.11
CA ASP A 106 -16.98 24.13 1.83
C ASP A 106 -17.38 23.22 0.66
N GLY A 107 -18.40 23.58 -0.11
CA GLY A 107 -18.98 22.75 -1.18
C GLY A 107 -18.04 22.33 -2.32
N ASN A 108 -16.78 22.79 -2.37
CA ASN A 108 -15.83 22.39 -3.41
C ASN A 108 -14.98 21.17 -3.01
N PRO A 109 -15.30 19.95 -3.47
CA PRO A 109 -14.54 18.75 -3.13
C PRO A 109 -13.13 18.69 -3.73
N ARG A 110 -12.79 19.52 -4.73
CA ARG A 110 -11.46 19.51 -5.38
C ARG A 110 -10.39 20.23 -4.56
N LEU A 111 -10.76 21.27 -3.81
CA LEU A 111 -9.84 21.99 -2.91
C LEU A 111 -9.46 21.18 -1.68
N ARG A 112 -10.17 20.06 -1.44
CA ARG A 112 -10.07 19.25 -0.24
C ARG A 112 -8.98 18.18 -0.28
N ARG A 113 -8.25 18.06 -1.39
CA ARG A 113 -7.18 17.06 -1.59
C ARG A 113 -6.08 17.61 -2.48
N ARG A 114 -4.86 17.11 -2.31
CA ARG A 114 -3.82 17.27 -3.33
C ARG A 114 -4.15 16.40 -4.53
N SER A 115 -3.82 16.88 -5.73
CA SER A 115 -3.92 16.03 -6.92
C SER A 115 -2.94 14.88 -6.76
N TRP A 116 -3.43 13.66 -6.93
CA TRP A 116 -2.59 12.47 -6.89
C TRP A 116 -1.47 12.55 -7.94
N TYR A 117 -1.76 13.12 -9.12
CA TYR A 117 -0.80 13.35 -10.21
C TYR A 117 0.31 14.32 -9.84
N HIS A 118 0.06 15.23 -8.90
CA HIS A 118 1.02 16.26 -8.50
C HIS A 118 1.77 15.91 -7.21
N THR A 119 1.38 14.85 -6.50
CA THR A 119 2.15 14.39 -5.35
C THR A 119 3.31 13.51 -5.81
N ASN A 120 4.50 14.09 -5.90
CA ASN A 120 5.73 13.36 -6.23
C ASN A 120 6.24 12.56 -5.02
N VAL A 121 5.53 11.50 -4.62
CA VAL A 121 6.02 10.53 -3.62
C VAL A 121 6.83 9.46 -4.35
N ARG A 122 8.13 9.47 -4.11
CA ARG A 122 9.07 8.51 -4.70
C ARG A 122 9.86 7.78 -3.64
N GLU A 123 10.13 8.40 -2.52
CA GLU A 123 10.95 7.85 -1.45
C GLU A 123 10.32 6.59 -0.85
N PHE A 124 11.18 5.63 -0.47
CA PHE A 124 10.82 4.38 0.21
C PHE A 124 9.57 3.68 -0.35
N PRO A 125 9.66 3.17 -1.59
CA PRO A 125 8.50 2.67 -2.31
C PRO A 125 7.68 1.61 -1.60
N PHE A 126 8.35 0.63 -1.01
CA PHE A 126 7.69 -0.49 -0.37
C PHE A 126 7.03 -0.06 0.94
N ILE A 127 7.68 0.75 1.77
CA ILE A 127 7.10 1.31 2.99
C ILE A 127 5.89 2.20 2.66
N SER A 128 5.99 3.02 1.60
CA SER A 128 4.88 3.83 1.11
C SER A 128 3.71 2.98 0.60
N ALA A 129 3.98 1.85 -0.06
CA ALA A 129 2.95 0.88 -0.47
C ALA A 129 2.28 0.19 0.73
N CYS A 130 3.06 -0.20 1.74
CA CYS A 130 2.54 -0.77 2.99
C CYS A 130 1.56 0.18 3.67
N LEU A 131 1.96 1.45 3.84
CA LEU A 131 1.10 2.45 4.48
C LEU A 131 -0.15 2.75 3.66
N LEU A 132 -0.01 2.95 2.34
CA LEU A 132 -1.16 3.24 1.47
C LEU A 132 -2.18 2.10 1.50
N GLN A 133 -1.73 0.84 1.39
CA GLN A 133 -2.65 -0.30 1.42
C GLN A 133 -3.34 -0.44 2.78
N GLY A 134 -2.61 -0.22 3.88
CA GLY A 134 -3.19 -0.23 5.22
C GLY A 134 -4.25 0.84 5.47
N VAL A 135 -4.14 1.99 4.79
CA VAL A 135 -5.12 3.08 4.86
C VAL A 135 -6.21 2.95 3.79
N ALA A 136 -5.95 2.39 2.61
CA ALA A 136 -6.96 2.39 1.55
C ALA A 136 -7.87 1.16 1.56
N PHE A 137 -7.44 0.06 2.18
CA PHE A 137 -8.13 -1.22 2.06
C PHE A 137 -8.22 -1.96 3.39
N ASP A 138 -9.44 -2.21 3.82
CA ASP A 138 -9.75 -3.07 4.96
C ASP A 138 -10.17 -4.46 4.46
N ALA A 139 -9.34 -5.48 4.70
CA ALA A 139 -9.62 -6.85 4.32
C ALA A 139 -10.72 -7.52 5.17
N GLN A 140 -11.09 -6.94 6.32
CA GLN A 140 -12.11 -7.46 7.23
C GLN A 140 -13.48 -6.84 6.97
N GLN A 141 -13.55 -5.52 6.84
CA GLN A 141 -14.79 -4.84 6.40
C GLN A 141 -14.98 -4.90 4.88
N GLU A 142 -13.97 -5.43 4.18
CA GLU A 142 -13.96 -5.62 2.72
C GLU A 142 -14.27 -4.29 2.02
N LEU A 143 -13.79 -3.20 2.62
CA LEU A 143 -14.15 -1.84 2.28
C LEU A 143 -12.91 -1.12 1.81
N ALA A 144 -13.02 -0.58 0.61
CA ALA A 144 -11.99 0.26 0.04
C ALA A 144 -12.37 1.74 0.21
N ARG A 145 -11.40 2.57 0.59
CA ARG A 145 -11.61 3.99 0.89
C ARG A 145 -10.49 4.82 0.25
N PRO A 146 -10.79 6.03 -0.23
CA PRO A 146 -9.78 6.86 -0.86
C PRO A 146 -8.69 7.23 0.17
N ALA A 147 -7.46 6.96 -0.21
CA ALA A 147 -6.26 7.31 0.54
C ALA A 147 -5.25 7.89 -0.44
N PHE A 148 -4.59 8.99 -0.08
CA PHE A 148 -3.72 9.76 -0.98
C PHE A 148 -2.30 9.74 -0.43
N PRO A 149 -1.29 9.44 -1.25
CA PRO A 149 0.10 9.60 -0.84
C PRO A 149 0.39 11.08 -0.56
N GLU A 150 1.24 11.34 0.43
CA GLU A 150 1.65 12.68 0.84
C GLU A 150 3.19 12.78 0.93
N PRO A 151 3.80 13.96 0.70
CA PRO A 151 5.25 14.13 0.81
C PRO A 151 5.77 13.86 2.23
N LEU A 152 7.01 13.37 2.35
CA LEU A 152 7.62 13.05 3.66
C LEU A 152 7.74 14.25 4.59
N GLY A 153 7.81 15.48 4.06
CA GLY A 153 7.84 16.70 4.86
C GLY A 153 6.47 17.19 5.33
N THR A 154 5.41 16.39 5.16
CA THR A 154 4.07 16.75 5.60
C THR A 154 4.03 16.91 7.13
N VAL A 155 3.37 17.97 7.59
CA VAL A 155 3.18 18.22 9.03
C VAL A 155 1.71 18.33 9.41
N TYR A 156 1.41 17.88 10.61
CA TYR A 156 0.15 18.04 11.32
C TYR A 156 0.19 19.29 12.20
N ARG A 157 -0.90 20.06 12.17
CA ARG A 157 -1.14 21.19 13.07
C ARG A 157 -2.43 20.94 13.82
N ASP A 158 -2.40 21.08 15.14
CA ASP A 158 -3.58 21.01 16.00
C ASP A 158 -4.57 22.18 15.77
N THR A 159 -4.15 23.20 15.01
CA THR A 159 -5.01 24.28 14.51
C THR A 159 -5.82 23.88 13.28
N SER A 160 -5.46 22.79 12.59
CA SER A 160 -6.18 22.28 11.43
C SER A 160 -7.52 21.70 11.87
N ILE A 161 -8.61 22.37 11.49
CA ILE A 161 -9.95 22.15 12.04
C ILE A 161 -10.48 20.73 11.77
N GLU A 162 -9.96 20.04 10.76
CA GLU A 162 -10.58 18.84 10.21
C GLU A 162 -9.60 17.68 10.01
N TRP A 163 -8.38 17.85 10.47
CA TRP A 163 -7.35 16.84 10.40
C TRP A 163 -7.16 16.22 11.78
N GLY A 164 -7.18 14.90 11.81
CA GLY A 164 -6.52 14.09 12.82
C GLY A 164 -5.23 13.50 12.26
N MET A 165 -4.46 12.86 13.13
CA MET A 165 -3.18 12.24 12.84
C MET A 165 -3.12 10.85 13.47
N VAL A 166 -2.54 9.91 12.74
CA VAL A 166 -2.07 8.63 13.27
C VAL A 166 -0.59 8.52 13.01
N VAL A 167 0.20 8.17 14.01
CA VAL A 167 1.63 7.94 13.88
C VAL A 167 1.93 6.49 14.22
N VAL A 168 2.67 5.82 13.34
CA VAL A 168 3.10 4.43 13.49
C VAL A 168 4.62 4.40 13.47
N ASP A 169 5.21 3.94 14.56
CA ASP A 169 6.66 3.79 14.68
C ASP A 169 7.08 2.37 14.30
N ILE A 170 7.86 2.29 13.20
CA ILE A 170 8.36 1.06 12.60
C ILE A 170 9.87 0.88 12.84
N THR A 171 10.44 1.57 13.83
CA THR A 171 11.84 1.39 14.24
C THR A 171 12.14 -0.08 14.59
N ASN A 172 11.22 -0.72 15.33
CA ASN A 172 11.30 -2.13 15.67
C ASN A 172 10.09 -2.87 15.08
N LEU A 173 10.31 -3.61 13.99
CA LEU A 173 9.24 -4.35 13.30
C LEU A 173 8.66 -5.51 14.13
N ASP A 174 9.39 -6.01 15.13
CA ASP A 174 8.89 -7.04 16.04
C ASP A 174 8.04 -6.45 17.20
N ALA A 175 8.01 -5.11 17.32
CA ALA A 175 7.27 -4.37 18.33
C ALA A 175 6.77 -3.02 17.78
N VAL A 176 6.05 -3.07 16.65
CA VAL A 176 5.45 -1.88 16.02
C VAL A 176 4.55 -1.18 17.04
N SER A 177 4.67 0.14 17.14
CA SER A 177 3.85 0.96 18.04
C SER A 177 3.06 2.00 17.27
N TYR A 178 1.94 2.46 17.82
CA TYR A 178 1.08 3.43 17.15
C TYR A 178 0.50 4.48 18.11
N GLY A 179 -0.09 5.53 17.57
CA GLY A 179 -0.75 6.57 18.36
C GLY A 179 -1.73 7.38 17.54
N ILE A 180 -2.89 7.65 18.11
CA ILE A 180 -3.95 8.49 17.52
C ILE A 180 -3.92 9.86 18.18
N VAL A 181 -3.99 10.90 17.37
CA VAL A 181 -4.14 12.30 17.80
C VAL A 181 -5.28 12.91 17.00
N GLY A 182 -6.34 13.31 17.68
CA GLY A 182 -7.48 13.98 17.07
C GLY A 182 -8.25 14.73 18.14
N PHE A 183 -8.86 15.84 17.74
CA PHE A 183 -9.59 16.71 18.65
C PHE A 183 -11.03 16.85 18.15
N GLY A 184 -11.97 17.04 19.08
CA GLY A 184 -13.37 17.18 18.74
C GLY A 184 -13.59 18.42 17.88
N VAL A 185 -14.36 18.29 16.81
CA VAL A 185 -14.65 19.37 15.86
C VAL A 185 -16.13 19.65 15.90
N GLY A 186 -16.49 20.93 16.05
CA GLY A 186 -17.89 21.31 16.11
C GLY A 186 -18.18 22.78 15.80
N PRO A 187 -19.45 23.07 15.48
CA PRO A 187 -19.95 24.44 15.38
C PRO A 187 -19.76 25.25 16.67
N MET A 188 -19.14 26.42 16.56
CA MET A 188 -19.01 27.39 17.66
C MET A 188 -19.40 28.80 17.23
N THR A 189 -20.04 29.56 18.14
CA THR A 189 -20.34 30.98 17.94
C THR A 189 -19.50 31.82 18.90
N PHE A 190 -18.91 32.90 18.38
CA PHE A 190 -18.15 33.83 19.19
C PHE A 190 -19.08 34.76 19.98
N ILE A 191 -18.96 34.74 21.30
CA ILE A 191 -19.70 35.62 22.20
C ILE A 191 -18.77 36.76 22.61
N GLY A 192 -18.87 37.88 21.88
CA GLY A 192 -18.04 39.07 22.11
C GLY A 192 -18.53 40.00 23.22
N SER A 193 -19.78 39.87 23.68
CA SER A 193 -20.36 40.75 24.72
C SER A 193 -21.53 40.10 25.47
N ARG A 194 -21.88 40.64 26.66
CA ARG A 194 -23.11 40.25 27.39
C ARG A 194 -24.39 40.45 26.58
N LYS A 195 -24.40 41.37 25.60
CA LYS A 195 -25.56 41.58 24.71
C LYS A 195 -25.71 40.43 23.72
N HIS A 196 -24.59 39.97 23.13
CA HIS A 196 -24.56 38.80 22.24
C HIS A 196 -24.94 37.50 22.96
N GLU A 197 -24.58 37.38 24.24
CA GLU A 197 -24.93 36.21 25.06
C GLU A 197 -26.44 36.07 25.29
N LYS A 198 -27.13 37.21 25.53
CA LYS A 198 -28.58 37.27 25.77
C LYS A 198 -29.41 37.22 24.49
N HIS A 199 -28.85 37.71 23.38
CA HIS A 199 -29.50 37.77 22.07
C HIS A 199 -28.53 37.22 21.02
N PRO A 200 -28.34 35.90 20.96
CA PRO A 200 -27.44 35.31 19.99
C PRO A 200 -28.01 35.56 18.59
N PRO A 201 -27.21 35.95 17.58
CA PRO A 201 -27.71 36.41 16.28
C PRO A 201 -28.63 35.37 15.62
N ASP A 202 -29.78 35.84 15.14
CA ASP A 202 -30.72 35.08 14.30
C ASP A 202 -30.18 35.00 12.88
N TYR A 203 -30.20 33.81 12.27
CA TYR A 203 -29.96 33.64 10.85
C TYR A 203 -30.91 32.59 10.29
N ASP A 204 -31.63 32.98 9.23
CA ASP A 204 -32.59 32.19 8.48
C ASP A 204 -31.91 31.25 7.47
N GLY A 205 -32.36 30.00 7.40
CA GLY A 205 -31.98 29.05 6.35
C GLY A 205 -32.52 27.64 6.60
N ILE A 206 -33.14 27.02 5.60
CA ILE A 206 -33.76 25.68 5.68
C ILE A 206 -32.82 24.64 5.05
N GLY A 207 -32.38 23.60 5.80
CA GLY A 207 -31.75 22.37 5.27
C GLY A 207 -30.41 21.89 5.90
N PHE A 208 -29.96 20.67 5.54
CA PHE A 208 -28.77 19.94 6.05
C PHE A 208 -27.42 20.68 5.93
N ASN A 209 -27.35 21.77 5.16
CA ASN A 209 -26.14 22.58 4.96
C ASN A 209 -25.95 23.73 5.98
N PHE A 210 -26.82 23.86 6.98
CA PHE A 210 -26.88 25.07 7.85
C PHE A 210 -26.79 24.78 9.36
N VAL A 211 -25.76 24.05 9.83
CA VAL A 211 -25.46 23.97 11.27
C VAL A 211 -24.90 25.33 11.77
N ARG A 212 -25.57 25.97 12.73
CA ARG A 212 -25.23 27.30 13.30
C ARG A 212 -23.77 27.38 13.78
N GLY A 213 -23.09 28.52 13.61
CA GLY A 213 -21.73 28.77 14.13
C GLY A 213 -20.59 28.47 13.13
N THR A 214 -19.37 28.92 13.43
CA THR A 214 -18.14 28.61 12.68
C THR A 214 -17.59 27.28 13.14
N LEU A 215 -17.18 26.42 12.22
CA LEU A 215 -16.57 25.14 12.58
C LEU A 215 -15.20 25.39 13.22
N ARG A 216 -14.94 24.78 14.38
CA ARG A 216 -13.68 24.92 15.13
C ARG A 216 -13.35 23.62 15.86
N VAL A 217 -12.07 23.43 16.15
CA VAL A 217 -11.63 22.47 17.16
C VAL A 217 -12.16 22.93 18.52
N MET A 218 -12.84 22.03 19.22
CA MET A 218 -13.58 22.30 20.44
C MET A 218 -12.70 22.31 21.68
N ASP A 219 -11.65 21.49 21.68
CA ASP A 219 -10.69 21.38 22.76
C ASP A 219 -9.86 22.66 22.89
N GLU A 220 -9.95 23.31 24.05
CA GLU A 220 -9.12 24.48 24.40
C GLU A 220 -7.69 24.07 24.77
N VAL A 221 -7.53 22.88 25.37
CA VAL A 221 -6.23 22.30 25.75
C VAL A 221 -5.95 21.11 24.83
N ARG A 222 -4.82 21.16 24.12
CA ARG A 222 -4.44 20.16 23.10
C ARG A 222 -3.08 19.58 23.46
N PRO A 223 -3.03 18.68 24.46
CA PRO A 223 -1.77 18.14 24.92
C PRO A 223 -1.16 17.29 23.81
N ARG A 224 0.16 17.38 23.67
CA ARG A 224 0.93 16.59 22.71
C ARG A 224 1.09 15.14 23.14
N ARG A 225 -0.01 14.39 23.14
CA ARG A 225 -0.13 13.02 23.64
C ARG A 225 -0.79 12.12 22.60
N ALA A 226 -0.18 10.98 22.33
CA ALA A 226 -0.79 9.91 21.55
C ALA A 226 -1.79 9.12 22.41
N MET A 227 -2.93 8.78 21.83
CA MET A 227 -3.97 7.94 22.44
C MET A 227 -4.03 6.58 21.77
N SER A 228 -4.43 5.57 22.54
CA SER A 228 -4.86 4.28 21.99
C SER A 228 -6.21 4.41 21.28
N ALA A 229 -6.54 3.40 20.47
CA ALA A 229 -7.85 3.31 19.83
C ALA A 229 -8.99 3.32 20.85
N ALA A 230 -8.86 2.57 21.94
CA ALA A 230 -9.88 2.50 22.98
C ALA A 230 -10.07 3.85 23.70
N GLU A 231 -8.98 4.54 24.04
CA GLU A 231 -9.03 5.87 24.65
C GLU A 231 -9.70 6.87 23.69
N TYR A 232 -9.26 6.92 22.42
CA TYR A 232 -9.80 7.83 21.44
C TYR A 232 -11.30 7.62 21.19
N MET A 233 -11.74 6.37 21.03
CA MET A 233 -13.16 6.05 20.80
C MET A 233 -14.03 6.39 22.00
N THR A 234 -13.47 6.33 23.22
CA THR A 234 -14.16 6.74 24.45
C THR A 234 -14.32 8.26 24.51
N GLU A 235 -13.29 9.03 24.12
CA GLU A 235 -13.33 10.50 24.13
C GLU A 235 -14.33 11.08 23.12
N VAL A 236 -14.55 10.41 21.99
CA VAL A 236 -15.46 10.88 20.91
C VAL A 236 -16.90 10.34 21.06
N ASP A 237 -17.21 9.64 22.16
CA ASP A 237 -18.53 9.03 22.46
C ASP A 237 -19.06 8.13 21.32
N TYR A 238 -18.17 7.33 20.73
CA TYR A 238 -18.52 6.40 19.68
C TYR A 238 -18.99 5.07 20.30
N ALA A 239 -20.30 4.77 20.21
CA ALA A 239 -20.81 3.46 20.58
C ALA A 239 -20.25 2.39 19.63
N SER A 240 -19.21 1.68 20.06
CA SER A 240 -18.65 0.58 19.28
C SER A 240 -19.63 -0.59 19.27
N PRO A 241 -20.00 -1.14 18.08
CA PRO A 241 -20.79 -2.36 18.05
C PRO A 241 -20.02 -3.49 18.75
N PRO A 242 -20.67 -4.28 19.62
CA PRO A 242 -20.03 -5.19 20.59
C PRO A 242 -19.33 -6.43 20.00
N THR A 243 -19.07 -6.47 18.68
CA THR A 243 -18.61 -7.65 17.96
C THR A 243 -17.26 -7.49 17.23
N ASN A 244 -16.54 -6.37 17.41
CA ASN A 244 -15.33 -6.11 16.63
C ASN A 244 -14.09 -6.76 17.26
N ASN A 245 -13.59 -7.85 16.68
CA ASN A 245 -12.30 -8.47 17.06
C ASN A 245 -11.12 -7.48 17.01
N ILE A 246 -11.22 -6.45 16.15
CA ILE A 246 -10.24 -5.38 15.97
C ILE A 246 -9.85 -4.73 17.30
N ASP A 247 -10.83 -4.39 18.15
CA ASP A 247 -10.57 -3.68 19.40
C ASP A 247 -9.72 -4.53 20.36
N ARG A 248 -9.88 -5.86 20.32
CA ARG A 248 -9.05 -6.81 21.09
C ARG A 248 -7.66 -6.98 20.52
N LEU A 249 -7.52 -6.96 19.20
CA LEU A 249 -6.24 -7.13 18.52
C LEU A 249 -5.37 -5.87 18.69
N ILE A 250 -5.95 -4.69 18.48
CA ILE A 250 -5.23 -3.43 18.55
C ILE A 250 -4.90 -3.01 20.00
N ALA A 251 -5.69 -3.44 20.99
CA ALA A 251 -5.42 -3.16 22.41
C ALA A 251 -4.09 -3.75 22.92
N LYS A 252 -3.50 -4.72 22.18
CA LYS A 252 -2.21 -5.31 22.52
C LYS A 252 -1.02 -4.54 21.94
N VAL A 253 -1.27 -3.58 21.06
CA VAL A 253 -0.23 -2.83 20.36
C VAL A 253 0.28 -1.70 21.27
N PRO A 254 1.61 -1.56 21.46
CA PRO A 254 2.16 -0.50 22.29
C PRO A 254 1.91 0.89 21.71
N LEU A 255 1.86 1.90 22.60
CA LEU A 255 1.78 3.31 22.21
C LEU A 255 3.15 3.87 21.85
N ILE A 256 3.17 4.78 20.87
CA ILE A 256 4.39 5.51 20.52
C ILE A 256 4.87 6.41 21.68
N ASN A 257 6.18 6.68 21.69
CA ASN A 257 6.74 7.76 22.50
C ASN A 257 6.41 9.14 21.88
N VAL A 258 6.25 10.18 22.69
CA VAL A 258 5.99 11.56 22.21
C VAL A 258 7.05 12.03 21.20
N SER A 259 8.31 11.60 21.37
CA SER A 259 9.41 11.89 20.44
C SER A 259 9.23 11.33 19.03
N ALA A 260 8.33 10.36 18.83
CA ALA A 260 7.97 9.86 17.50
C ALA A 260 7.24 10.92 16.68
N MET A 261 6.61 11.90 17.34
CA MET A 261 5.85 12.97 16.71
C MET A 261 6.71 14.20 16.37
N ASP A 262 7.98 14.29 16.82
CA ASP A 262 8.78 15.53 16.82
C ASP A 262 8.82 16.29 15.50
N LEU A 263 8.94 15.56 14.39
CA LEU A 263 9.04 16.14 13.07
C LEU A 263 7.68 16.30 12.38
N VAL A 264 6.70 15.48 12.72
CA VAL A 264 5.38 15.46 12.07
C VAL A 264 4.38 16.37 12.76
N TRP A 265 4.53 16.60 14.07
CA TRP A 265 3.80 17.61 14.84
C TRP A 265 4.82 18.37 15.69
N PRO A 266 5.50 19.40 15.16
CA PRO A 266 6.55 20.12 15.89
C PRO A 266 6.02 20.79 17.17
N PRO A 267 6.81 20.84 18.25
CA PRO A 267 6.39 21.47 19.51
C PRO A 267 6.23 22.98 19.34
N SER A 268 5.51 23.62 20.26
CA SER A 268 5.52 25.09 20.32
C SER A 268 6.94 25.59 20.64
N ILE A 269 7.24 26.86 20.35
CA ILE A 269 8.56 27.44 20.62
C ILE A 269 8.92 27.32 22.12
N GLU A 270 7.94 27.46 23.01
CA GLU A 270 8.14 27.32 24.46
C GLU A 270 8.44 25.87 24.87
N GLU A 271 7.70 24.90 24.31
CA GLU A 271 7.92 23.46 24.54
C GLU A 271 9.26 22.98 23.93
N ASP A 272 9.66 23.54 22.79
CA ASP A 272 10.91 23.19 22.10
C ASP A 272 12.13 23.62 22.94
N ILE A 273 12.06 24.78 23.61
CA ILE A 273 13.11 25.25 24.53
C ILE A 273 13.23 24.33 25.74
N GLU A 274 12.12 23.95 26.39
CA GLU A 274 12.14 23.01 27.52
C GLU A 274 12.64 21.61 27.12
N MET A 275 12.24 21.13 25.94
CA MET A 275 12.68 19.84 25.41
C MET A 275 14.16 19.83 25.01
N LEU A 276 14.66 20.91 24.40
CA LEU A 276 16.09 21.08 24.08
C LEU A 276 16.94 21.09 25.35
N LEU A 277 16.46 21.73 26.42
CA LEU A 277 17.11 21.72 27.73
C LEU A 277 17.10 20.32 28.36
N GLY A 278 16.02 19.55 28.22
CA GLY A 278 15.93 18.15 28.67
C GLY A 278 16.88 17.20 27.92
N ARG A 279 16.98 17.32 26.59
CA ARG A 279 17.88 16.48 25.77
C ARG A 279 19.37 16.74 26.03
N LEU A 280 19.72 17.98 26.37
CA LEU A 280 21.08 18.34 26.76
C LEU A 280 21.47 17.72 28.12
N LEU A 281 20.50 17.36 28.95
CA LEU A 281 20.69 16.72 30.25
C LEU A 281 20.66 15.18 30.16
N ASP A 282 19.88 14.59 29.25
CA ASP A 282 19.75 13.13 29.04
C ASP A 282 20.81 12.51 28.12
N ALA A 283 21.80 13.29 27.65
CA ALA A 283 22.90 12.76 26.87
C ALA A 283 23.75 11.80 27.73
N ASN A 284 23.49 10.50 27.62
CA ASN A 284 24.30 9.42 28.18
C ASN A 284 25.72 9.47 27.57
N LYS A 285 26.59 10.32 28.14
CA LYS A 285 28.00 10.51 27.72
C LYS A 285 28.73 9.18 27.59
N SER A 286 28.48 8.24 28.50
CA SER A 286 29.09 6.90 28.51
C SER A 286 28.85 6.09 27.22
N VAL A 287 27.63 6.10 26.66
CA VAL A 287 27.28 5.33 25.45
C VAL A 287 27.88 5.98 24.20
N LEU A 288 27.85 7.31 24.12
CA LEU A 288 28.44 8.06 23.01
C LEU A 288 29.97 7.93 22.99
N ASP A 289 30.61 7.95 24.17
CA ASP A 289 32.05 7.77 24.30
C ASP A 289 32.47 6.34 23.92
N GLN A 290 31.69 5.32 24.34
CA GLN A 290 31.91 3.93 23.92
C GLN A 290 31.71 3.75 22.41
N TYR A 291 30.71 4.39 21.82
CA TYR A 291 30.47 4.40 20.38
C TYR A 291 31.64 5.03 19.60
N ARG A 292 32.13 6.20 20.05
CA ARG A 292 33.28 6.90 19.45
C ARG A 292 34.56 6.08 19.56
N ALA A 293 34.82 5.46 20.71
CA ALA A 293 35.97 4.60 20.91
C ALA A 293 35.92 3.37 19.98
N THR A 294 34.74 2.75 19.84
CA THR A 294 34.53 1.60 18.96
C THR A 294 34.71 1.97 17.48
N THR A 295 34.13 3.10 17.06
CA THR A 295 34.28 3.65 15.70
C THR A 295 35.75 3.90 15.39
N SER A 296 36.48 4.54 16.30
CA SER A 296 37.90 4.85 16.14
C SER A 296 38.77 3.60 16.06
N LEU A 297 38.47 2.56 16.86
CA LEU A 297 39.16 1.28 16.82
C LEU A 297 38.98 0.59 15.46
N ILE A 298 37.74 0.53 14.97
CA ILE A 298 37.41 -0.09 13.68
C ILE A 298 38.10 0.66 12.54
N GLN A 299 38.05 2.00 12.54
CA GLN A 299 38.71 2.83 11.52
C GLN A 299 40.22 2.55 11.46
N ARG A 300 40.91 2.50 12.62
CA ARG A 300 42.34 2.19 12.67
C ARG A 300 42.69 0.81 12.12
N ILE A 301 41.83 -0.19 12.34
CA ILE A 301 42.03 -1.54 11.79
C ILE A 301 41.84 -1.55 10.27
N LEU A 302 40.87 -0.79 9.76
CA LEU A 302 40.60 -0.68 8.34
C LEU A 302 41.61 0.20 7.59
N GLU A 303 42.34 1.06 8.29
CA GLU A 303 43.44 1.86 7.73
C GLU A 303 44.65 0.99 7.34
N LEU A 304 44.82 -0.17 7.96
CA LEU A 304 45.88 -1.13 7.64
C LEU A 304 45.68 -1.71 6.22
N GLU A 305 46.78 -2.01 5.52
CA GLU A 305 46.72 -2.66 4.20
C GLU A 305 46.03 -4.03 4.25
N GLU A 306 46.32 -4.81 5.30
CA GLU A 306 45.61 -6.05 5.62
C GLU A 306 44.92 -5.94 7.00
N PRO A 307 43.58 -5.85 7.04
CA PRO A 307 42.85 -5.78 8.30
C PRO A 307 43.03 -7.06 9.13
N ASP A 308 43.43 -6.91 10.40
CA ASP A 308 43.54 -8.04 11.31
C ASP A 308 42.15 -8.59 11.68
N MET A 309 41.77 -9.66 10.99
CA MET A 309 40.49 -10.36 11.18
C MET A 309 40.36 -10.99 12.57
N SER A 310 41.46 -11.23 13.29
CA SER A 310 41.41 -11.79 14.65
C SER A 310 40.91 -10.75 15.65
N VAL A 311 41.34 -9.49 15.51
CA VAL A 311 40.89 -8.36 16.32
C VAL A 311 39.43 -8.01 16.02
N LEU A 312 39.03 -8.03 14.73
CA LEU A 312 37.62 -7.82 14.36
C LEU A 312 36.70 -8.93 14.91
N LYS A 313 37.16 -10.19 14.95
CA LYS A 313 36.41 -11.28 15.59
C LYS A 313 36.22 -11.06 17.09
N GLN A 314 37.20 -10.50 17.78
CA GLN A 314 37.06 -10.13 19.20
C GLN A 314 36.12 -8.95 19.37
N ALA A 315 36.23 -7.91 18.53
CA ALA A 315 35.35 -6.75 18.56
C ALA A 315 33.88 -7.10 18.26
N ARG A 316 33.62 -8.21 17.55
CA ARG A 316 32.26 -8.70 17.27
C ARG A 316 31.42 -8.96 18.53
N THR A 317 32.02 -9.18 19.70
CA THR A 317 31.26 -9.36 20.94
C THR A 317 30.70 -8.06 21.51
N MET A 318 31.04 -6.91 20.93
CA MET A 318 30.55 -5.61 21.38
C MET A 318 29.07 -5.40 20.99
N PRO A 319 28.26 -4.77 21.86
CA PRO A 319 26.90 -4.37 21.52
C PRO A 319 26.88 -3.48 20.27
N HIS A 320 25.90 -3.69 19.38
CA HIS A 320 25.73 -2.93 18.14
C HIS A 320 26.94 -2.96 17.18
N PHE A 321 27.90 -3.87 17.37
CA PHE A 321 29.11 -3.94 16.55
C PHE A 321 28.80 -3.95 15.05
N GLN A 322 27.86 -4.79 14.61
CA GLN A 322 27.53 -4.93 13.18
C GLN A 322 27.04 -3.61 12.57
N GLU A 323 26.22 -2.84 13.29
CA GLU A 323 25.71 -1.54 12.84
C GLU A 323 26.82 -0.48 12.78
N ILE A 324 27.68 -0.44 13.80
CA ILE A 324 28.82 0.49 13.83
C ILE A 324 29.79 0.14 12.71
N PHE A 325 30.11 -1.14 12.56
CA PHE A 325 31.04 -1.67 11.59
C PHE A 325 30.55 -1.43 10.15
N SER A 326 29.28 -1.69 9.85
CA SER A 326 28.71 -1.38 8.54
C SER A 326 28.76 0.12 8.25
N ARG A 327 28.42 0.98 9.22
CA ARG A 327 28.49 2.44 9.06
C ARG A 327 29.90 2.93 8.75
N VAL A 328 30.92 2.39 9.42
CA VAL A 328 32.32 2.74 9.12
C VAL A 328 32.72 2.29 7.73
N LEU A 329 32.36 1.06 7.34
CA LEU A 329 32.65 0.54 5.99
C LEU A 329 31.96 1.35 4.88
N LEU A 330 30.79 1.92 5.14
CA LEU A 330 30.05 2.76 4.20
C LEU A 330 30.63 4.18 4.03
N GLN A 331 31.64 4.57 4.84
CA GLN A 331 32.32 5.87 4.66
C GLN A 331 33.21 5.88 3.41
N ASP A 332 33.78 4.73 3.04
CA ASP A 332 34.60 4.58 1.83
C ASP A 332 34.29 3.24 1.13
N PRO A 333 33.12 3.15 0.45
CA PRO A 333 32.71 1.92 -0.21
C PRO A 333 33.64 1.55 -1.39
N ALA A 334 34.29 2.53 -2.03
CA ALA A 334 35.22 2.28 -3.13
C ALA A 334 36.47 1.53 -2.64
N ARG A 335 37.03 1.94 -1.50
CA ARG A 335 38.11 1.20 -0.84
C ARG A 335 37.66 -0.19 -0.42
N LEU A 336 36.49 -0.33 0.23
CA LEU A 336 35.97 -1.64 0.64
C LEU A 336 35.92 -2.64 -0.53
N LEU A 337 35.45 -2.20 -1.70
CA LEU A 337 35.27 -3.08 -2.86
C LEU A 337 36.59 -3.45 -3.58
N THR A 338 37.68 -2.73 -3.31
CA THR A 338 39.00 -2.98 -3.90
C THR A 338 39.95 -3.76 -2.99
N MET A 339 39.62 -3.92 -1.71
CA MET A 339 40.42 -4.69 -0.75
C MET A 339 40.35 -6.20 -1.01
N ASP A 340 41.49 -6.89 -0.83
CA ASP A 340 41.55 -8.36 -0.89
C ASP A 340 40.68 -9.03 0.20
N SER A 341 40.50 -8.35 1.34
CA SER A 341 39.63 -8.80 2.43
C SER A 341 38.16 -8.44 2.26
N SER A 342 37.76 -7.79 1.17
CA SER A 342 36.40 -7.27 0.90
C SER A 342 35.30 -8.27 1.22
N ASN A 343 35.40 -9.50 0.69
CA ASN A 343 34.44 -10.57 0.92
C ASN A 343 34.23 -10.85 2.42
N ARG A 344 35.32 -10.90 3.22
CA ARG A 344 35.24 -11.18 4.67
C ARG A 344 34.64 -10.01 5.45
N LEU A 345 35.00 -8.78 5.08
CA LEU A 345 34.47 -7.55 5.70
C LEU A 345 32.98 -7.41 5.40
N ILE A 346 32.58 -7.66 4.14
CA ILE A 346 31.17 -7.63 3.72
C ILE A 346 30.37 -8.70 4.45
N THR A 347 30.88 -9.94 4.55
CA THR A 347 30.21 -10.97 5.35
C THR A 347 30.04 -10.56 6.80
N MET A 348 31.02 -9.91 7.41
CA MET A 348 30.93 -9.52 8.82
C MET A 348 29.93 -8.37 9.05
N ALA A 349 29.82 -7.43 8.11
CA ALA A 349 28.97 -6.24 8.25
C ALA A 349 27.54 -6.46 7.75
N PHE A 350 27.36 -7.18 6.65
CA PHE A 350 26.13 -7.18 5.87
C PHE A 350 25.41 -8.53 5.84
N LEU A 351 25.98 -9.59 6.42
CA LEU A 351 25.29 -10.88 6.57
C LEU A 351 24.52 -10.90 7.90
N ASN A 352 23.20 -11.07 7.83
CA ASN A 352 22.34 -11.25 8.99
C ASN A 352 21.53 -12.56 8.87
N GLY A 353 22.03 -13.60 9.53
CA GLY A 353 21.51 -14.96 9.41
C GLY A 353 21.75 -15.50 8.00
N GLU A 354 20.67 -15.81 7.28
CA GLU A 354 20.70 -16.30 5.89
C GLU A 354 20.49 -15.20 4.84
N HIS A 355 20.51 -13.93 5.26
CA HIS A 355 20.22 -12.78 4.42
C HIS A 355 21.43 -11.88 4.26
N LEU A 356 21.76 -11.54 3.02
CA LEU A 356 22.85 -10.65 2.65
C LEU A 356 22.30 -9.28 2.22
N SER A 357 22.64 -8.21 2.95
CA SER A 357 22.13 -6.85 2.72
C SER A 357 23.13 -5.94 2.03
N LEU A 358 23.02 -5.77 0.71
CA LEU A 358 23.95 -4.99 -0.11
C LEU A 358 23.39 -3.64 -0.56
N GLU A 359 22.15 -3.29 -0.20
CA GLU A 359 21.42 -2.13 -0.69
C GLU A 359 22.10 -0.79 -0.38
N GLN A 360 22.89 -0.71 0.69
CA GLN A 360 23.58 0.52 1.07
C GLN A 360 24.89 0.74 0.30
N LEU A 361 25.47 -0.30 -0.31
CA LEU A 361 26.73 -0.18 -1.06
C LEU A 361 26.51 0.60 -2.36
N ILE A 362 27.35 1.61 -2.59
CA ILE A 362 27.30 2.45 -3.79
C ILE A 362 28.34 1.92 -4.78
N ASN A 363 28.05 2.02 -6.08
CA ASN A 363 28.97 1.62 -7.15
C ASN A 363 29.36 0.14 -7.09
N LEU A 364 28.42 -0.74 -6.74
CA LEU A 364 28.66 -2.17 -6.51
C LEU A 364 28.76 -2.95 -7.84
N PRO A 365 29.94 -3.47 -8.24
CA PRO A 365 30.08 -4.22 -9.48
C PRO A 365 29.36 -5.58 -9.42
N VAL A 366 28.78 -6.01 -10.54
CA VAL A 366 28.14 -7.34 -10.64
C VAL A 366 29.14 -8.47 -10.35
N GLU A 367 30.40 -8.30 -10.74
CA GLU A 367 31.48 -9.25 -10.49
C GLU A 367 31.73 -9.41 -8.98
N ALA A 368 31.66 -8.32 -8.21
CA ALA A 368 31.78 -8.36 -6.76
C ALA A 368 30.60 -9.12 -6.14
N ILE A 369 29.36 -8.87 -6.59
CA ILE A 369 28.18 -9.62 -6.15
C ILE A 369 28.37 -11.11 -6.39
N SER A 370 28.82 -11.49 -7.59
CA SER A 370 29.08 -12.89 -7.96
C SER A 370 30.18 -13.51 -7.10
N ALA A 371 31.28 -12.80 -6.87
CA ALA A 371 32.40 -13.27 -6.05
C ALA A 371 31.98 -13.47 -4.59
N ILE A 372 31.23 -12.52 -4.01
CA ILE A 372 30.69 -12.60 -2.66
C ILE A 372 29.80 -13.83 -2.53
N LEU A 373 28.82 -14.00 -3.43
CA LEU A 373 27.90 -15.14 -3.39
C LEU A 373 28.58 -16.48 -3.66
N SER A 374 29.72 -16.51 -4.37
CA SER A 374 30.48 -17.73 -4.61
C SER A 374 31.40 -18.12 -3.45
N ALA A 375 31.59 -17.24 -2.46
CA ALA A 375 32.50 -17.48 -1.35
C ALA A 375 31.98 -18.61 -0.42
N PRO A 376 32.87 -19.48 0.10
CA PRO A 376 32.46 -20.64 0.93
C PRO A 376 31.67 -20.26 2.18
N ASN A 377 31.95 -19.11 2.77
CA ASN A 377 31.25 -18.57 3.93
C ASN A 377 29.82 -18.09 3.64
N MET A 378 29.43 -17.98 2.36
CA MET A 378 28.08 -17.60 1.92
C MET A 378 27.19 -18.80 1.57
N ALA A 379 27.62 -20.03 1.86
CA ALA A 379 26.88 -21.26 1.54
C ALA A 379 25.46 -21.33 2.16
N LYS A 380 25.23 -20.64 3.29
CA LYS A 380 23.93 -20.57 3.97
C LYS A 380 23.04 -19.41 3.53
N VAL A 381 23.52 -18.54 2.63
CA VAL A 381 22.75 -17.38 2.16
C VAL A 381 21.63 -17.86 1.24
N THR A 382 20.38 -17.62 1.66
CA THR A 382 19.16 -17.95 0.91
C THR A 382 18.44 -16.70 0.41
N SER A 383 18.84 -15.50 0.86
CA SER A 383 18.21 -14.26 0.43
C SER A 383 19.19 -13.08 0.33
N ILE A 384 18.88 -12.13 -0.54
CA ILE A 384 19.72 -10.97 -0.82
C ILE A 384 18.88 -9.71 -1.09
N SER A 385 19.31 -8.55 -0.58
CA SER A 385 18.77 -7.23 -0.92
C SER A 385 19.81 -6.39 -1.65
N ILE A 386 19.39 -5.74 -2.74
CA ILE A 386 20.26 -4.92 -3.60
C ILE A 386 19.50 -3.66 -4.01
N CYS A 387 20.16 -2.50 -3.96
CA CYS A 387 19.66 -1.27 -4.55
C CYS A 387 20.09 -1.22 -6.01
N ILE A 388 19.15 -1.43 -6.94
CA ILE A 388 19.47 -1.65 -8.35
C ILE A 388 20.09 -0.42 -9.02
N ASP A 389 19.77 0.79 -8.54
CA ASP A 389 20.34 2.05 -9.06
C ASP A 389 21.82 2.23 -8.68
N ARG A 390 22.34 1.43 -7.74
CA ARG A 390 23.72 1.50 -7.24
C ARG A 390 24.63 0.40 -7.77
N VAL A 391 24.10 -0.50 -8.61
CA VAL A 391 24.85 -1.59 -9.21
C VAL A 391 25.57 -1.10 -10.46
N GLN A 392 26.85 -1.45 -10.60
CA GLN A 392 27.62 -1.24 -11.83
C GLN A 392 27.56 -2.50 -12.69
N GLY A 393 26.83 -2.41 -13.80
CA GLY A 393 26.61 -3.50 -14.75
C GLY A 393 25.24 -3.39 -15.40
N THR A 394 24.94 -4.29 -16.34
CA THR A 394 23.62 -4.36 -16.97
C THR A 394 22.67 -5.26 -16.18
N PRO A 395 21.34 -5.06 -16.31
CA PRO A 395 20.37 -5.98 -15.72
C PRO A 395 20.60 -7.45 -16.10
N ALA A 396 20.96 -7.73 -17.36
CA ALA A 396 21.28 -9.07 -17.85
C ALA A 396 22.48 -9.70 -17.11
N GLN A 397 23.54 -8.92 -16.86
CA GLN A 397 24.72 -9.38 -16.11
C GLN A 397 24.34 -9.73 -14.67
N LEU A 398 23.56 -8.87 -14.01
CA LEU A 398 23.09 -9.10 -12.64
C LEU A 398 22.23 -10.36 -12.54
N VAL A 399 21.27 -10.54 -13.45
CA VAL A 399 20.41 -11.73 -13.48
C VAL A 399 21.21 -13.00 -13.68
N ASN A 400 22.17 -13.00 -14.61
CA ASN A 400 23.06 -14.15 -14.82
C ASN A 400 23.87 -14.50 -13.56
N ALA A 401 24.40 -13.48 -12.86
CA ALA A 401 25.13 -13.70 -11.60
C ALA A 401 24.24 -14.32 -10.52
N LEU A 402 23.00 -13.85 -10.36
CA LEU A 402 22.04 -14.37 -9.38
C LEU A 402 21.51 -15.77 -9.76
N ALA A 403 21.26 -16.02 -11.05
CA ALA A 403 20.73 -17.29 -11.56
C ALA A 403 21.68 -18.47 -11.32
N ARG A 404 23.01 -18.23 -11.31
CA ARG A 404 24.03 -19.23 -10.99
C ARG A 404 23.98 -19.71 -9.53
N VAL A 405 23.32 -18.97 -8.65
CA VAL A 405 23.26 -19.28 -7.21
C VAL A 405 21.96 -20.01 -6.89
N GLU A 406 21.98 -21.33 -7.02
CA GLU A 406 20.76 -22.17 -6.95
C GLU A 406 20.03 -22.17 -5.60
N ARG A 407 20.77 -21.87 -4.53
CA ARG A 407 20.24 -21.83 -3.16
C ARG A 407 19.43 -20.57 -2.84
N LEU A 408 19.48 -19.53 -3.67
CA LEU A 408 18.68 -18.33 -3.43
C LEU A 408 17.19 -18.67 -3.50
N ARG A 409 16.44 -18.09 -2.57
CA ARG A 409 14.99 -18.25 -2.37
C ARG A 409 14.26 -16.92 -2.31
N LYS A 410 14.91 -15.84 -1.89
CA LYS A 410 14.28 -14.50 -1.86
C LYS A 410 15.20 -13.42 -2.42
N LEU A 411 14.69 -12.64 -3.36
CA LEU A 411 15.41 -11.54 -4.01
C LEU A 411 14.66 -10.24 -3.75
N TYR A 412 15.33 -9.24 -3.18
CA TYR A 412 14.77 -7.92 -2.91
C TYR A 412 15.52 -6.89 -3.76
N PHE A 413 14.82 -6.31 -4.73
CA PHE A 413 15.33 -5.26 -5.60
C PHE A 413 14.77 -3.91 -5.15
N LEU A 414 15.59 -3.19 -4.40
CA LEU A 414 15.29 -1.88 -3.85
C LEU A 414 15.70 -0.81 -4.86
N GLN A 415 15.16 0.40 -4.69
CA GLN A 415 15.57 1.54 -5.47
C GLN A 415 15.99 2.71 -4.58
N SER A 416 16.82 3.58 -5.13
CA SER A 416 17.32 4.77 -4.47
C SER A 416 16.17 5.70 -4.10
N PRO A 417 16.15 6.27 -2.87
CA PRO A 417 15.16 7.26 -2.47
C PRO A 417 15.19 8.53 -3.33
N ILE A 418 16.31 8.81 -4.00
CA ILE A 418 16.51 9.97 -4.88
C ILE A 418 16.29 9.66 -6.37
N ARG A 419 15.76 8.49 -6.71
CA ARG A 419 15.59 8.09 -8.12
C ARG A 419 14.62 9.01 -8.87
N GLU A 420 14.77 9.01 -10.19
CA GLU A 420 13.90 9.77 -11.09
C GLU A 420 12.97 8.85 -11.91
N SER A 421 13.38 7.60 -12.12
CA SER A 421 12.68 6.63 -12.96
C SER A 421 12.56 5.25 -12.30
N ASP A 422 11.47 4.55 -12.61
CA ASP A 422 11.23 3.15 -12.19
C ASP A 422 11.57 2.14 -13.30
N ALA A 423 12.04 2.62 -14.47
CA ALA A 423 12.28 1.81 -15.66
C ALA A 423 13.25 0.64 -15.43
N LEU A 424 14.24 0.82 -14.55
CA LEU A 424 15.23 -0.23 -14.25
C LEU A 424 14.60 -1.48 -13.62
N SER A 425 13.52 -1.32 -12.84
CA SER A 425 12.78 -2.45 -12.26
C SER A 425 12.14 -3.29 -13.36
N GLY A 426 11.50 -2.64 -14.35
CA GLY A 426 10.91 -3.31 -15.50
C GLY A 426 11.96 -4.00 -16.38
N GLN A 427 13.06 -3.32 -16.69
CA GLN A 427 14.18 -3.90 -17.46
C GLN A 427 14.78 -5.14 -16.77
N LEU A 428 14.97 -5.08 -15.45
CA LEU A 428 15.48 -6.21 -14.68
C LEU A 428 14.48 -7.39 -14.66
N PHE A 429 13.19 -7.10 -14.59
CA PHE A 429 12.17 -8.15 -14.69
C PHE A 429 12.14 -8.81 -16.07
N VAL A 430 12.26 -8.04 -17.16
CA VAL A 430 12.36 -8.59 -18.53
C VAL A 430 13.50 -9.61 -18.63
N GLU A 431 14.66 -9.28 -18.08
CA GLU A 431 15.81 -10.19 -18.03
C GLU A 431 15.52 -11.42 -17.15
N LEU A 432 14.87 -11.26 -15.99
CA LEU A 432 14.47 -12.39 -15.13
C LEU A 432 13.46 -13.32 -15.81
N ALA A 433 12.52 -12.77 -16.57
CA ALA A 433 11.50 -13.54 -17.30
C ALA A 433 12.15 -14.47 -18.35
N ALA A 434 13.33 -14.12 -18.87
CA ALA A 434 14.11 -15.00 -19.75
C ALA A 434 14.73 -16.21 -19.03
N TYR A 435 14.71 -16.26 -17.68
CA TYR A 435 15.20 -17.38 -16.87
C TYR A 435 14.09 -17.95 -15.95
N PRO A 436 13.06 -18.64 -16.45
CA PRO A 436 11.92 -19.11 -15.63
C PRO A 436 12.33 -19.91 -14.38
N GLN A 437 13.44 -20.65 -14.44
CA GLN A 437 13.99 -21.44 -13.33
C GLN A 437 14.28 -20.61 -12.07
N ILE A 438 14.76 -19.36 -12.19
CA ILE A 438 15.00 -18.51 -11.01
C ILE A 438 13.67 -18.03 -10.43
N LEU A 439 12.70 -17.68 -11.27
CA LEU A 439 11.37 -17.21 -10.86
C LEU A 439 10.55 -18.30 -10.17
N GLN A 440 10.66 -19.56 -10.62
CA GLN A 440 9.98 -20.70 -10.00
C GLN A 440 10.45 -20.90 -8.54
N ARG A 441 11.78 -20.89 -8.32
CA ARG A 441 12.37 -21.19 -7.00
C ARG A 441 12.51 -20.00 -6.06
N THR A 442 12.27 -18.77 -6.53
CA THR A 442 12.42 -17.56 -5.71
C THR A 442 11.11 -16.80 -5.52
N THR A 443 11.04 -16.07 -4.41
CA THR A 443 10.12 -14.94 -4.22
C THR A 443 10.88 -13.67 -4.54
N ILE A 444 10.33 -12.83 -5.40
CA ILE A 444 10.96 -11.59 -5.85
C ILE A 444 10.11 -10.40 -5.42
N MET A 445 10.76 -9.38 -4.88
CA MET A 445 10.17 -8.08 -4.58
C MET A 445 10.89 -7.01 -5.38
N PHE A 446 10.12 -6.14 -6.05
CA PHE A 446 10.61 -4.92 -6.69
C PHE A 446 9.99 -3.71 -6.00
N ALA A 447 10.81 -2.86 -5.39
CA ALA A 447 10.34 -1.65 -4.73
C ALA A 447 9.60 -0.74 -5.73
N GLY A 448 10.15 -0.56 -6.94
CA GLY A 448 9.53 0.26 -7.99
C GLY A 448 8.16 -0.21 -8.43
N ALA A 449 7.96 -1.53 -8.52
CA ALA A 449 6.66 -2.12 -8.86
C ALA A 449 5.59 -1.77 -7.82
N CYS A 450 5.94 -1.75 -6.53
CA CYS A 450 5.01 -1.43 -5.45
C CYS A 450 4.53 0.03 -5.47
N THR A 451 5.34 0.98 -5.95
CA THR A 451 4.92 2.39 -6.09
C THR A 451 4.32 2.76 -7.44
N ALA A 452 4.44 1.92 -8.46
CA ALA A 452 4.06 2.29 -9.82
C ALA A 452 2.60 2.76 -9.92
N ALA A 453 1.68 2.00 -9.31
CA ALA A 453 0.28 2.39 -9.19
C ALA A 453 0.08 3.69 -8.39
N GLN A 454 0.89 3.93 -7.35
CA GLN A 454 0.86 5.19 -6.60
C GLN A 454 1.32 6.38 -7.43
N ARG A 455 2.05 6.15 -8.50
CA ARG A 455 2.49 7.19 -9.42
C ARG A 455 1.66 7.22 -10.70
N MET A 456 0.60 6.41 -10.77
CA MET A 456 -0.26 6.24 -11.96
C MET A 456 0.57 5.93 -13.21
N ARG A 457 1.56 5.05 -13.07
CA ARG A 457 2.48 4.65 -14.13
C ARG A 457 2.52 3.14 -14.25
N LEU A 458 2.67 2.66 -15.47
CA LEU A 458 3.07 1.28 -15.76
C LEU A 458 4.50 1.04 -15.28
N TRP A 459 4.77 -0.16 -14.75
CA TRP A 459 6.14 -0.58 -14.41
C TRP A 459 6.66 -1.71 -15.28
N LEU A 460 5.76 -2.57 -15.77
CA LEU A 460 6.06 -3.52 -16.83
C LEU A 460 5.59 -2.95 -18.18
N PRO A 461 6.39 -3.12 -19.25
CA PRO A 461 5.93 -2.85 -20.60
C PRO A 461 4.72 -3.71 -20.93
N SER A 462 3.67 -3.10 -21.50
CA SER A 462 2.54 -3.81 -22.10
C SER A 462 2.99 -4.51 -23.39
N ALA A 463 3.66 -5.65 -23.25
CA ALA A 463 4.16 -6.57 -24.29
C ALA A 463 5.11 -5.98 -25.38
N PRO A 464 6.37 -6.46 -25.53
CA PRO A 464 7.28 -5.97 -26.56
C PRO A 464 7.05 -6.52 -27.98
N THR A 465 6.12 -7.45 -28.21
CA THR A 465 6.03 -8.20 -29.47
C THR A 465 4.60 -8.52 -29.89
N ALA A 466 4.43 -8.72 -31.20
CA ALA A 466 3.19 -8.98 -31.96
C ALA A 466 2.26 -10.12 -31.46
N SER A 467 2.55 -10.75 -30.32
CA SER A 467 1.82 -11.89 -29.78
C SER A 467 0.72 -11.53 -28.77
N GLY A 468 0.61 -10.30 -28.25
CA GLY A 468 -0.47 -9.88 -27.33
C GLY A 468 -0.51 -10.57 -25.95
N VAL A 469 0.22 -11.68 -25.77
CA VAL A 469 0.42 -12.45 -24.54
C VAL A 469 1.45 -11.73 -23.65
N GLN A 470 1.16 -11.60 -22.36
CA GLN A 470 1.91 -10.78 -21.40
C GLN A 470 3.40 -11.15 -21.24
N LEU A 471 4.17 -10.27 -20.59
CA LEU A 471 5.61 -10.44 -20.34
C LEU A 471 5.93 -11.45 -19.22
N ALA A 472 5.08 -11.53 -18.20
CA ALA A 472 5.27 -12.46 -17.08
C ALA A 472 5.05 -13.93 -17.53
N PRO A 473 5.97 -14.86 -17.22
CA PRO A 473 5.85 -16.26 -17.62
C PRO A 473 4.59 -16.94 -17.05
N LEU A 474 3.72 -17.44 -17.93
CA LEU A 474 2.41 -18.00 -17.57
C LEU A 474 2.49 -19.33 -16.81
N ASP A 475 3.60 -20.05 -16.93
CA ASP A 475 3.87 -21.25 -16.13
C ASP A 475 4.15 -20.94 -14.65
N ILE A 476 4.39 -19.67 -14.30
CA ILE A 476 4.72 -19.21 -12.95
C ILE A 476 3.64 -18.27 -12.40
N PHE A 477 3.19 -17.34 -13.25
CA PHE A 477 2.17 -16.34 -12.96
C PHE A 477 0.97 -16.58 -13.89
N PRO A 478 0.12 -17.57 -13.59
CA PRO A 478 -0.80 -18.16 -14.56
C PRO A 478 -1.96 -17.25 -14.95
N VAL A 479 -2.37 -16.31 -14.10
CA VAL A 479 -3.55 -15.49 -14.37
C VAL A 479 -3.16 -14.19 -15.09
N GLN A 480 -3.68 -14.01 -16.29
CA GLN A 480 -3.37 -12.84 -17.15
C GLN A 480 -4.22 -11.62 -16.85
N GLN A 481 -5.52 -11.84 -16.63
CA GLN A 481 -6.54 -10.80 -16.57
C GLN A 481 -7.82 -11.29 -15.89
N ILE A 482 -8.63 -10.34 -15.42
CA ILE A 482 -10.01 -10.56 -14.97
C ILE A 482 -10.94 -9.73 -15.84
N LEU A 483 -12.00 -10.37 -16.33
CA LEU A 483 -13.07 -9.77 -17.10
C LEU A 483 -14.32 -9.74 -16.22
N VAL A 484 -14.82 -8.55 -15.88
CA VAL A 484 -15.99 -8.40 -15.00
C VAL A 484 -17.16 -7.82 -15.77
N LEU A 485 -18.22 -8.62 -15.89
CA LEU A 485 -19.51 -8.20 -16.41
C LEU A 485 -20.34 -7.66 -15.24
N ASP A 486 -20.46 -6.34 -15.13
CA ASP A 486 -21.25 -5.67 -14.10
C ASP A 486 -22.65 -5.35 -14.62
N GLN A 487 -23.63 -6.12 -14.13
CA GLN A 487 -25.05 -5.95 -14.39
C GLN A 487 -25.78 -5.36 -13.17
N MET A 488 -25.05 -4.80 -12.20
CA MET A 488 -25.63 -4.20 -11.01
C MET A 488 -26.27 -2.84 -11.32
N TYR A 489 -27.52 -2.67 -10.87
CA TYR A 489 -28.28 -1.41 -10.85
C TYR A 489 -28.55 -0.69 -12.20
N LYS A 490 -28.04 -1.18 -13.34
CA LYS A 490 -28.16 -0.52 -14.66
C LYS A 490 -29.07 -1.27 -15.62
N THR A 491 -29.63 -0.53 -16.59
CA THR A 491 -30.34 -1.08 -17.76
C THR A 491 -29.41 -1.55 -18.88
N ALA A 492 -28.11 -1.27 -18.78
CA ALA A 492 -27.08 -1.68 -19.73
C ALA A 492 -25.90 -2.32 -18.99
N GLU A 493 -25.38 -3.41 -19.55
CA GLU A 493 -24.26 -4.19 -19.03
C GLU A 493 -22.95 -3.39 -19.11
N ASP A 494 -22.16 -3.42 -18.05
CA ASP A 494 -20.84 -2.79 -18.02
C ASP A 494 -19.75 -3.84 -18.09
N ARG A 495 -18.72 -3.58 -18.89
CA ARG A 495 -17.57 -4.48 -19.09
C ARG A 495 -16.32 -3.84 -18.55
N ILE A 496 -15.71 -4.49 -17.57
CA ILE A 496 -14.53 -4.01 -16.86
C ILE A 496 -13.37 -4.97 -17.15
N TYR A 497 -12.22 -4.39 -17.48
CA TYR A 497 -11.00 -5.10 -17.83
C TYR A 497 -9.95 -4.84 -16.75
N ILE A 498 -9.34 -5.91 -16.23
CA ILE A 498 -8.30 -5.84 -15.20
C ILE A 498 -7.10 -6.67 -15.67
N HIS A 499 -5.93 -6.04 -15.72
CA HIS A 499 -4.68 -6.74 -16.02
C HIS A 499 -4.02 -7.23 -14.72
N LEU A 500 -3.48 -8.45 -14.73
CA LEU A 500 -2.81 -9.07 -13.58
C LEU A 500 -1.34 -9.42 -13.81
N GLY A 501 -0.85 -9.31 -15.05
CA GLY A 501 0.53 -9.67 -15.41
C GLY A 501 1.59 -8.82 -14.71
N ASP A 502 1.23 -7.64 -14.22
CA ASP A 502 2.10 -6.72 -13.48
C ASP A 502 1.99 -6.86 -11.95
N ALA A 503 1.14 -7.77 -11.45
CA ALA A 503 1.01 -8.10 -10.03
C ALA A 503 1.95 -9.25 -9.59
N LEU A 504 2.42 -10.07 -10.54
CA LEU A 504 3.30 -11.22 -10.30
C LEU A 504 2.78 -12.21 -9.24
N LEU A 505 1.49 -12.55 -9.32
CA LEU A 505 0.84 -13.42 -8.36
C LEU A 505 1.01 -14.90 -8.73
N LYS A 506 1.56 -15.68 -7.81
CA LYS A 506 1.54 -17.15 -7.88
C LYS A 506 0.11 -17.67 -7.64
N PRO A 507 -0.24 -18.90 -8.10
CA PRO A 507 -1.63 -19.37 -8.12
C PRO A 507 -2.35 -19.29 -6.77
N GLU A 508 -1.71 -19.74 -5.69
CA GLU A 508 -2.33 -19.76 -4.36
C GLU A 508 -2.57 -18.35 -3.79
N ARG A 509 -1.59 -17.45 -3.92
CA ARG A 509 -1.74 -16.05 -3.51
C ARG A 509 -2.81 -15.34 -4.34
N PHE A 510 -2.88 -15.62 -5.64
CA PHE A 510 -3.96 -15.14 -6.50
C PHE A 510 -5.31 -15.61 -5.96
N ALA A 511 -5.46 -16.90 -5.63
CA ALA A 511 -6.71 -17.45 -5.10
C ALA A 511 -7.14 -16.78 -3.79
N ALA A 512 -6.19 -16.58 -2.86
CA ALA A 512 -6.45 -15.85 -1.61
C ALA A 512 -6.95 -14.42 -1.86
N GLY A 513 -6.28 -13.69 -2.76
CA GLY A 513 -6.69 -12.34 -3.17
C GLY A 513 -8.03 -12.31 -3.91
N PHE A 514 -8.28 -13.29 -4.78
CA PHE A 514 -9.52 -13.40 -5.56
C PHE A 514 -10.75 -13.60 -4.67
N LEU A 515 -10.63 -14.41 -3.61
CA LEU A 515 -11.73 -14.60 -2.66
C LEU A 515 -12.05 -13.32 -1.87
N ILE A 516 -11.02 -12.54 -1.49
CA ILE A 516 -11.19 -11.23 -0.84
C ILE A 516 -11.79 -10.23 -1.85
N TYR A 517 -11.31 -10.25 -3.10
CA TYR A 517 -11.80 -9.41 -4.19
C TYR A 517 -13.30 -9.62 -4.44
N MET A 518 -13.74 -10.87 -4.56
CA MET A 518 -15.15 -11.24 -4.76
C MET A 518 -16.05 -10.64 -3.68
N GLN A 519 -15.63 -10.68 -2.41
CA GLN A 519 -16.38 -10.08 -1.31
C GLN A 519 -16.49 -8.55 -1.48
N SER A 520 -15.35 -7.92 -1.78
CA SER A 520 -15.25 -6.45 -1.89
C SER A 520 -16.13 -5.85 -2.99
N LEU A 521 -16.45 -6.62 -4.04
CA LEU A 521 -17.31 -6.18 -5.15
C LEU A 521 -18.74 -5.83 -4.71
N LEU A 522 -19.23 -6.42 -3.61
CA LEU A 522 -20.59 -6.20 -3.12
C LEU A 522 -20.67 -5.21 -1.96
N THR A 523 -19.54 -4.85 -1.37
CA THR A 523 -19.42 -4.00 -0.16
C THR A 523 -18.88 -2.62 -0.47
N SER A 524 -18.06 -2.47 -1.52
CA SER A 524 -17.50 -1.18 -1.92
C SER A 524 -18.57 -0.21 -2.46
N THR A 525 -18.53 1.04 -2.01
CA THR A 525 -19.33 2.13 -2.57
C THR A 525 -18.43 3.05 -3.40
N ASP A 526 -18.29 2.74 -4.69
CA ASP A 526 -17.42 3.45 -5.64
C ASP A 526 -17.95 4.83 -6.08
N GLU A 527 -18.97 5.38 -5.40
CA GLU A 527 -19.76 6.53 -5.89
C GLU A 527 -18.94 7.81 -6.15
N PHE A 528 -17.66 7.88 -5.74
CA PHE A 528 -16.85 9.11 -5.85
C PHE A 528 -15.35 8.91 -6.20
N ILE A 529 -14.91 7.72 -6.62
CA ILE A 529 -13.47 7.45 -6.84
C ILE A 529 -13.20 6.93 -8.24
N ILE A 530 -12.15 7.47 -8.87
CA ILE A 530 -11.64 7.07 -10.20
C ILE A 530 -10.89 5.72 -10.12
N GLN A 531 -10.49 5.28 -8.93
CA GLN A 531 -9.55 4.20 -8.70
C GLN A 531 -10.24 2.89 -8.31
N PRO A 532 -9.80 1.74 -8.85
CA PRO A 532 -10.33 0.42 -8.51
C PRO A 532 -9.69 -0.11 -7.21
N LEU A 533 -9.98 0.55 -6.07
CA LEU A 533 -9.33 0.24 -4.78
C LEU A 533 -9.64 -1.18 -4.27
N ASN A 534 -10.72 -1.81 -4.72
CA ASN A 534 -11.00 -3.23 -4.48
C ASN A 534 -9.89 -4.16 -4.99
N LEU A 535 -9.09 -3.73 -5.97
CA LEU A 535 -7.93 -4.50 -6.47
C LEU A 535 -6.78 -4.58 -5.46
N PHE A 536 -6.80 -3.79 -4.37
CA PHE A 536 -5.82 -3.93 -3.30
C PHE A 536 -5.94 -5.30 -2.61
N SER A 537 -7.09 -5.97 -2.71
CA SER A 537 -7.26 -7.36 -2.27
C SER A 537 -6.18 -8.30 -2.81
N PHE A 538 -5.69 -8.11 -4.03
CA PHE A 538 -4.60 -8.91 -4.62
C PHE A 538 -3.23 -8.52 -4.05
N SER A 539 -2.96 -7.21 -3.95
CA SER A 539 -1.66 -6.72 -3.47
C SER A 539 -1.44 -6.97 -1.97
N SER A 540 -2.53 -7.15 -1.22
CA SER A 540 -2.58 -7.29 0.24
C SER A 540 -3.04 -8.68 0.71
N ALA A 541 -3.12 -9.64 -0.21
CA ALA A 541 -3.54 -11.01 0.09
C ALA A 541 -2.48 -11.74 0.94
N PRO A 542 -2.91 -12.63 1.87
CA PRO A 542 -2.01 -13.62 2.47
C PRO A 542 -1.27 -14.44 1.41
N SER A 543 -0.05 -14.89 1.74
CA SER A 543 0.76 -15.69 0.82
C SER A 543 0.12 -17.05 0.47
N PHE A 544 -0.67 -17.59 1.42
CA PHE A 544 -1.29 -18.91 1.37
C PHE A 544 -2.80 -18.80 1.51
N LEU A 545 -3.54 -19.75 0.96
CA LEU A 545 -5.01 -19.72 0.93
C LEU A 545 -5.63 -19.90 2.33
N ASP A 546 -4.96 -20.64 3.20
CA ASP A 546 -5.35 -20.87 4.59
C ASP A 546 -4.96 -19.74 5.54
N GLY A 547 -4.19 -18.76 5.06
CA GLY A 547 -3.77 -17.59 5.81
C GLY A 547 -4.96 -16.73 6.23
N ASP A 548 -4.94 -16.29 7.49
CA ASP A 548 -5.96 -15.41 8.04
C ASP A 548 -5.70 -13.95 7.64
N PRO A 549 -6.57 -13.30 6.83
CA PRO A 549 -6.38 -11.91 6.43
C PRO A 549 -6.36 -10.89 7.59
N GLU A 550 -6.81 -11.26 8.79
CA GLU A 550 -6.75 -10.41 9.99
C GLU A 550 -5.33 -10.32 10.57
N THR A 551 -4.51 -11.37 10.38
CA THR A 551 -3.19 -11.49 11.02
C THR A 551 -2.03 -11.66 10.03
N ALA A 552 -2.32 -11.97 8.77
CA ALA A 552 -1.35 -12.06 7.68
C ALA A 552 -1.67 -11.02 6.59
N ALA A 553 -0.66 -10.26 6.20
CA ALA A 553 -0.77 -9.13 5.29
C ALA A 553 0.54 -8.89 4.52
N GLU A 554 0.99 -9.90 3.75
CA GLU A 554 2.11 -9.72 2.85
C GLU A 554 1.75 -8.73 1.74
N ILE A 555 2.64 -7.78 1.47
CA ILE A 555 2.49 -6.76 0.44
C ILE A 555 3.19 -7.19 -0.86
N SER A 556 2.49 -7.03 -1.98
CA SER A 556 2.97 -7.23 -3.34
C SER A 556 2.64 -6.00 -4.21
N PRO A 557 3.14 -5.93 -5.46
CA PRO A 557 2.82 -4.83 -6.36
C PRO A 557 1.32 -4.60 -6.50
N ILE A 558 0.93 -3.33 -6.49
CA ILE A 558 -0.43 -2.91 -6.85
C ILE A 558 -0.52 -2.98 -8.39
N LEU A 559 -1.67 -3.43 -8.91
CA LEU A 559 -1.94 -3.57 -10.35
C LEU A 559 -1.81 -2.22 -11.05
N ALA A 560 -0.64 -1.90 -11.57
CA ALA A 560 -0.27 -0.56 -11.99
C ALA A 560 -1.01 -0.14 -13.27
N GLU A 561 -1.25 -1.07 -14.19
CA GLU A 561 -2.05 -0.81 -15.40
C GLU A 561 -3.47 -0.37 -15.06
N SER A 562 -4.14 -1.04 -14.14
CA SER A 562 -5.49 -0.67 -13.71
C SER A 562 -5.58 0.67 -12.97
N PHE A 563 -4.44 1.23 -12.55
CA PHE A 563 -4.34 2.51 -11.84
C PHE A 563 -3.74 3.64 -12.71
N SER A 564 -3.27 3.35 -13.92
CA SER A 564 -2.65 4.33 -14.83
C SER A 564 -3.72 5.12 -15.61
N VAL A 565 -4.62 5.79 -14.88
CA VAL A 565 -5.71 6.60 -15.46
C VAL A 565 -5.19 8.00 -15.84
N PRO A 566 -5.55 8.57 -17.01
CA PRO A 566 -5.19 9.95 -17.38
C PRO A 566 -5.77 11.01 -16.43
N GLU A 567 -5.07 12.15 -16.27
CA GLU A 567 -5.50 13.24 -15.37
C GLU A 567 -6.74 13.98 -15.89
N ASP A 568 -6.72 14.40 -17.16
CA ASP A 568 -7.85 15.03 -17.83
C ASP A 568 -8.55 14.05 -18.78
N MET A 569 -9.67 13.51 -18.29
CA MET A 569 -10.50 12.60 -19.06
C MET A 569 -11.19 13.30 -20.23
N PRO A 570 -11.09 12.79 -21.48
CA PRO A 570 -11.87 13.33 -22.58
C PRO A 570 -13.36 13.24 -22.22
N ARG A 571 -14.01 14.40 -22.09
CA ARG A 571 -15.45 14.51 -21.81
C ARG A 571 -16.22 13.97 -23.02
N GLY A 572 -16.45 12.67 -23.04
CA GLY A 572 -17.29 12.02 -24.05
C GLY A 572 -18.69 12.63 -24.05
N LYS A 573 -19.27 12.80 -25.25
CA LYS A 573 -20.58 13.42 -25.51
C LYS A 573 -21.79 12.68 -24.93
N ASN A 574 -21.60 11.56 -24.23
CA ASN A 574 -22.67 10.80 -23.59
C ASN A 574 -22.54 10.89 -22.07
N ASN A 575 -23.57 11.44 -21.42
CA ASN A 575 -23.74 11.57 -19.97
C ASN A 575 -23.72 10.23 -19.18
N ASN A 576 -23.34 9.10 -19.80
CA ASN A 576 -23.21 7.81 -19.13
C ASN A 576 -21.80 7.65 -18.58
N ASN A 577 -21.55 8.30 -17.45
CA ASN A 577 -20.44 8.08 -16.51
C ASN A 577 -19.06 7.76 -17.13
N PRO A 578 -18.24 8.77 -17.46
CA PRO A 578 -16.88 8.62 -17.98
C PRO A 578 -15.87 7.97 -17.01
N TYR A 579 -16.25 7.64 -15.77
CA TYR A 579 -15.35 7.10 -14.75
C TYR A 579 -15.21 5.56 -14.77
N ARG A 580 -15.64 4.89 -15.84
CA ARG A 580 -15.71 3.42 -15.87
C ARG A 580 -14.39 2.79 -16.30
N ARG A 581 -13.84 1.98 -15.40
CA ARG A 581 -12.66 1.10 -15.41
C ARG A 581 -12.37 0.34 -16.74
N ARG A 582 -12.09 1.07 -17.82
CA ARG A 582 -11.70 0.56 -19.14
C ARG A 582 -10.21 0.81 -19.44
N TRP A 583 -9.38 0.86 -18.39
CA TRP A 583 -7.98 1.30 -18.46
C TRP A 583 -6.96 0.19 -18.70
N ALA A 584 -7.39 -1.07 -18.63
CA ALA A 584 -6.58 -2.20 -19.07
C ALA A 584 -7.05 -2.65 -20.45
N GLN A 585 -6.10 -3.00 -21.31
CA GLN A 585 -6.41 -3.59 -22.60
C GLN A 585 -6.58 -5.12 -22.45
N MET A 586 -7.58 -5.68 -23.15
CA MET A 586 -7.77 -7.13 -23.22
C MET A 586 -6.56 -7.81 -23.85
N ARG A 587 -6.09 -8.89 -23.22
CA ARG A 587 -4.99 -9.74 -23.72
C ARG A 587 -5.57 -10.95 -24.44
N ASP A 588 -4.78 -11.47 -25.39
CA ASP A 588 -5.06 -12.77 -26.01
C ASP A 588 -5.08 -13.87 -24.93
N LEU A 589 -6.01 -14.81 -25.08
CA LEU A 589 -6.10 -15.96 -24.19
C LEU A 589 -5.11 -17.01 -24.69
N ASP A 590 -4.02 -17.19 -23.97
CA ASP A 590 -2.98 -18.18 -24.29
C ASP A 590 -3.32 -19.55 -23.68
N PRO A 591 -3.01 -20.67 -24.34
CA PRO A 591 -3.26 -21.99 -23.77
C PRO A 591 -2.54 -22.30 -22.45
N LYS A 592 -1.44 -21.59 -22.14
CA LYS A 592 -0.71 -21.70 -20.88
C LYS A 592 -1.22 -20.75 -19.81
N GLY A 593 -2.04 -19.76 -20.19
CA GLY A 593 -2.53 -18.72 -19.31
C GLY A 593 -4.00 -18.91 -18.97
N TRP A 594 -4.40 -18.29 -17.86
CA TRP A 594 -5.76 -18.29 -17.36
C TRP A 594 -6.32 -16.88 -17.36
N THR A 595 -7.59 -16.76 -17.74
CA THR A 595 -8.40 -15.55 -17.57
C THR A 595 -9.55 -15.87 -16.62
N VAL A 596 -9.90 -14.95 -15.74
CA VAL A 596 -11.06 -15.13 -14.86
C VAL A 596 -12.22 -14.30 -15.36
N ILE A 597 -13.38 -14.92 -15.54
CA ILE A 597 -14.64 -14.23 -15.80
C ILE A 597 -15.40 -14.10 -14.50
N VAL A 598 -15.92 -12.90 -14.23
CA VAL A 598 -16.80 -12.62 -13.10
C VAL A 598 -18.07 -11.93 -13.63
N SER A 599 -19.23 -12.47 -13.30
CA SER A 599 -20.54 -11.85 -13.55
C SER A 599 -21.12 -11.35 -12.23
N LEU A 600 -21.46 -10.06 -12.17
CA LEU A 600 -22.13 -9.42 -11.04
C LEU A 600 -23.60 -9.18 -11.37
N GLU A 601 -24.46 -10.02 -10.83
CA GLU A 601 -25.88 -10.07 -11.18
C GLU A 601 -26.76 -9.46 -10.10
N THR A 602 -27.90 -8.90 -10.50
CA THR A 602 -28.92 -8.41 -9.59
C THR A 602 -30.27 -9.09 -9.80
N HIS A 603 -30.66 -9.90 -8.83
CA HIS A 603 -31.92 -10.64 -8.82
C HIS A 603 -32.97 -9.89 -7.97
N LYS A 604 -34.05 -9.43 -8.61
CA LYS A 604 -35.15 -8.71 -7.93
C LYS A 604 -36.33 -9.66 -7.70
N SER A 605 -36.87 -9.67 -6.48
CA SER A 605 -38.12 -10.39 -6.16
C SER A 605 -39.29 -9.41 -6.10
N SER A 606 -40.41 -9.75 -6.73
CA SER A 606 -41.62 -8.92 -6.79
C SER A 606 -42.53 -9.02 -5.55
N ARG A 607 -42.16 -9.81 -4.53
CA ARG A 607 -43.06 -10.19 -3.42
C ARG A 607 -43.03 -9.29 -2.17
N SER A 608 -42.19 -8.25 -2.08
CA SER A 608 -42.15 -7.37 -0.89
C SER A 608 -42.91 -6.05 -1.11
N LEU A 609 -43.98 -5.82 -0.34
CA LEU A 609 -44.81 -4.60 -0.34
C LEU A 609 -44.10 -3.33 0.18
N ARG A 610 -42.81 -3.40 0.52
CA ARG A 610 -41.99 -2.26 0.97
C ARG A 610 -40.58 -2.36 0.38
N SER A 611 -40.33 -1.58 -0.67
CA SER A 611 -39.03 -1.40 -1.38
C SER A 611 -38.42 -2.69 -1.97
N PRO A 612 -37.84 -2.67 -3.19
CA PRO A 612 -37.22 -3.87 -3.75
C PRO A 612 -35.90 -4.17 -3.02
N TYR A 613 -35.86 -5.22 -2.20
CA TYR A 613 -34.58 -5.83 -1.81
C TYR A 613 -34.03 -6.55 -3.05
N ALA A 614 -33.09 -5.90 -3.75
CA ALA A 614 -32.29 -6.52 -4.79
C ALA A 614 -31.29 -7.49 -4.13
N CYS A 615 -31.23 -8.74 -4.59
CA CYS A 615 -30.14 -9.66 -4.22
C CYS A 615 -29.01 -9.50 -5.23
N HIS A 616 -27.79 -9.34 -4.74
CA HIS A 616 -26.60 -9.33 -5.58
C HIS A 616 -25.91 -10.68 -5.50
N CYS A 617 -25.65 -11.27 -6.67
CA CYS A 617 -25.02 -12.58 -6.80
C CYS A 617 -23.77 -12.46 -7.67
N ILE A 618 -22.79 -13.31 -7.39
CA ILE A 618 -21.55 -13.37 -8.16
C ILE A 618 -21.45 -14.74 -8.80
N ARG A 619 -21.20 -14.77 -10.10
CA ARG A 619 -20.83 -16.00 -10.82
C ARG A 619 -19.42 -15.86 -11.35
N TYR A 620 -18.64 -16.92 -11.35
CA TYR A 620 -17.27 -16.86 -11.87
C TYR A 620 -16.86 -18.14 -12.61
N ALA A 621 -15.87 -18.03 -13.48
CA ALA A 621 -15.19 -19.19 -14.05
C ALA A 621 -13.73 -18.83 -14.36
N PHE A 622 -12.86 -19.82 -14.22
CA PHE A 622 -11.49 -19.79 -14.70
C PHE A 622 -11.48 -20.36 -16.11
N ILE A 623 -11.05 -19.57 -17.08
CA ILE A 623 -11.05 -19.97 -18.47
C ILE A 623 -9.63 -19.98 -19.06
N ARG A 624 -9.38 -20.92 -19.98
CA ARG A 624 -8.17 -20.96 -20.80
C ARG A 624 -8.46 -21.50 -22.19
N ALA A 625 -7.63 -21.12 -23.15
CA ALA A 625 -7.67 -21.73 -24.48
C ALA A 625 -7.08 -23.15 -24.43
N LEU A 626 -7.62 -24.09 -25.21
CA LEU A 626 -7.18 -25.50 -25.16
C LEU A 626 -6.08 -25.84 -26.16
N GLN A 627 -6.11 -25.25 -27.37
CA GLN A 627 -5.24 -25.65 -28.48
C GLN A 627 -4.47 -24.47 -29.08
N GLN A 628 -5.20 -23.44 -29.48
CA GLN A 628 -4.66 -22.24 -30.11
C GLN A 628 -5.06 -21.02 -29.30
N PRO A 629 -4.21 -19.98 -29.25
CA PRO A 629 -4.60 -18.73 -28.61
C PRO A 629 -5.88 -18.15 -29.22
N ILE A 630 -6.76 -17.65 -28.36
CA ILE A 630 -7.92 -16.86 -28.81
C ILE A 630 -7.44 -15.42 -28.93
N VAL A 631 -7.26 -14.97 -30.17
CA VAL A 631 -6.69 -13.67 -30.52
C VAL A 631 -7.75 -12.57 -30.42
N VAL A 632 -7.42 -11.49 -29.73
CA VAL A 632 -8.26 -10.28 -29.65
C VAL A 632 -8.21 -9.56 -31.00
N ASP A 633 -9.35 -9.04 -31.47
CA ASP A 633 -9.54 -8.44 -32.81
C ASP A 633 -9.52 -9.43 -33.99
N HIS A 634 -9.87 -10.69 -33.77
CA HIS A 634 -10.02 -11.61 -34.90
C HIS A 634 -11.17 -11.15 -35.83
N SER A 635 -10.91 -11.15 -37.14
CA SER A 635 -11.86 -10.75 -38.20
C SER A 635 -13.24 -11.45 -38.19
N ARG A 636 -13.40 -12.55 -37.47
CA ARG A 636 -14.67 -13.25 -37.25
C ARG A 636 -14.74 -13.65 -35.78
N LEU A 637 -15.53 -12.93 -35.00
CA LEU A 637 -15.83 -13.28 -33.63
C LEU A 637 -17.00 -14.27 -33.64
N VAL A 638 -16.76 -15.46 -33.10
CA VAL A 638 -17.76 -16.50 -32.85
C VAL A 638 -17.51 -16.99 -31.43
N SER A 639 -18.58 -17.33 -30.71
CA SER A 639 -18.46 -17.90 -29.36
C SER A 639 -17.58 -19.17 -29.41
N PRO A 640 -16.51 -19.26 -28.59
CA PRO A 640 -15.62 -20.41 -28.61
C PRO A 640 -16.35 -21.70 -28.27
N GLY A 641 -16.09 -22.75 -29.05
CA GLY A 641 -16.70 -24.06 -28.80
C GLY A 641 -16.06 -24.80 -27.61
N PRO A 642 -16.66 -25.91 -27.13
CA PRO A 642 -16.12 -26.67 -26.01
C PRO A 642 -14.74 -27.30 -26.22
N LYS A 643 -14.28 -27.37 -27.48
CA LYS A 643 -12.95 -27.86 -27.87
C LYS A 643 -11.89 -26.75 -27.93
N GLU A 644 -12.32 -25.50 -27.87
CA GLU A 644 -11.46 -24.31 -28.03
C GLU A 644 -11.23 -23.62 -26.68
N LEU A 645 -12.26 -23.59 -25.82
CA LEU A 645 -12.23 -22.96 -24.51
C LEU A 645 -12.55 -23.98 -23.42
N GLU A 646 -11.75 -23.98 -22.36
CA GLU A 646 -12.04 -24.68 -21.11
C GLU A 646 -12.53 -23.69 -20.06
N ALA A 647 -13.52 -24.09 -19.26
CA ALA A 647 -14.01 -23.32 -18.12
C ALA A 647 -14.07 -24.23 -16.88
N VAL A 648 -13.43 -23.81 -15.79
CA VAL A 648 -13.30 -24.59 -14.56
C VAL A 648 -13.54 -23.75 -13.29
N VAL A 649 -13.67 -24.42 -12.15
CA VAL A 649 -13.84 -23.78 -10.84
C VAL A 649 -12.47 -23.48 -10.21
N LEU A 650 -12.47 -22.79 -9.06
CA LEU A 650 -11.21 -22.45 -8.38
C LEU A 650 -10.34 -23.67 -8.04
N LYS A 651 -10.98 -24.77 -7.68
CA LYS A 651 -10.31 -26.03 -7.33
C LYS A 651 -9.55 -26.63 -8.50
N GLU A 652 -10.19 -26.85 -9.65
CA GLU A 652 -9.48 -27.44 -10.79
C GLU A 652 -8.44 -26.48 -11.37
N PHE A 653 -8.61 -25.16 -11.23
CA PHE A 653 -7.56 -24.19 -11.55
C PHE A 653 -6.30 -24.39 -10.68
N LEU A 654 -6.46 -24.55 -9.36
CA LEU A 654 -5.34 -24.80 -8.44
C LEU A 654 -4.66 -26.13 -8.75
N ASP A 655 -5.44 -27.18 -9.03
CA ASP A 655 -4.91 -28.48 -9.45
C ASP A 655 -4.12 -28.38 -10.77
N ALA A 656 -4.68 -27.68 -11.77
CA ALA A 656 -4.05 -27.52 -13.08
C ALA A 656 -2.78 -26.67 -13.05
N THR A 657 -2.62 -25.82 -12.03
CA THR A 657 -1.42 -25.00 -11.82
C THR A 657 -0.41 -25.63 -10.87
N GLY A 658 -0.70 -26.83 -10.34
CA GLY A 658 0.18 -27.58 -9.45
C GLY A 658 0.30 -26.97 -8.05
N ALA A 659 -0.71 -26.22 -7.60
CA ALA A 659 -0.73 -25.70 -6.24
C ALA A 659 -1.06 -26.82 -5.24
N GLU A 660 -0.21 -27.02 -4.23
CA GLU A 660 -0.37 -28.07 -3.21
C GLU A 660 -1.34 -27.62 -2.09
N VAL A 661 -2.59 -27.33 -2.43
CA VAL A 661 -3.62 -26.88 -1.48
C VAL A 661 -4.67 -27.97 -1.27
N ALA A 662 -5.01 -28.27 -0.02
CA ALA A 662 -6.01 -29.28 0.28
C ALA A 662 -7.44 -28.81 -0.05
N ASP A 663 -8.24 -29.70 -0.65
CA ASP A 663 -9.62 -29.44 -1.07
C ASP A 663 -10.51 -28.84 0.02
N ASP A 664 -10.37 -29.34 1.25
CA ASP A 664 -11.16 -28.90 2.40
C ASP A 664 -10.86 -27.45 2.78
N VAL A 665 -9.62 -26.98 2.55
CA VAL A 665 -9.24 -25.58 2.73
C VAL A 665 -9.96 -24.71 1.70
N ILE A 666 -9.95 -25.13 0.44
CA ILE A 666 -10.59 -24.40 -0.67
C ILE A 666 -12.10 -24.27 -0.40
N ASP A 667 -12.77 -25.38 -0.12
CA ASP A 667 -14.21 -25.43 0.15
C ASP A 667 -14.58 -24.58 1.36
N ARG A 668 -13.82 -24.68 2.45
CA ARG A 668 -14.01 -23.86 3.65
C ARG A 668 -13.90 -22.36 3.35
N ARG A 669 -12.91 -21.95 2.54
CA ARG A 669 -12.71 -20.53 2.20
C ARG A 669 -13.81 -20.01 1.29
N ILE A 670 -14.25 -20.77 0.29
CA ILE A 670 -15.41 -20.41 -0.55
C ILE A 670 -16.67 -20.30 0.30
N GLN A 671 -16.90 -21.24 1.23
CA GLN A 671 -18.05 -21.18 2.14
C GLN A 671 -18.01 -19.94 3.03
N GLN A 672 -16.86 -19.61 3.63
CA GLN A 672 -16.69 -18.40 4.43
C GLN A 672 -17.03 -17.14 3.63
N VAL A 673 -16.63 -17.08 2.36
CA VAL A 673 -16.96 -15.97 1.45
C VAL A 673 -18.47 -15.90 1.21
N GLY A 674 -19.13 -17.03 0.93
CA GLY A 674 -20.58 -17.11 0.77
C GLY A 674 -21.35 -16.67 2.02
N GLU A 675 -20.92 -17.12 3.19
CA GLU A 675 -21.50 -16.75 4.49
C GLU A 675 -21.38 -15.26 4.78
N ARG A 676 -20.22 -14.65 4.47
CA ARG A 676 -20.02 -13.20 4.66
C ARG A 676 -20.89 -12.37 3.72
N ILE A 677 -20.94 -12.71 2.44
CA ILE A 677 -21.83 -12.06 1.46
C ILE A 677 -23.29 -12.16 1.90
N ALA A 678 -23.67 -13.27 2.53
CA ALA A 678 -25.02 -13.50 3.02
C ALA A 678 -25.42 -12.70 4.29
N ARG A 679 -24.47 -12.12 5.04
CA ARG A 679 -24.77 -11.30 6.22
C ARG A 679 -25.60 -10.06 5.91
N LYS A 680 -25.64 -9.61 4.64
CA LYS A 680 -26.57 -8.58 4.18
C LYS A 680 -27.97 -9.18 4.05
N PRO A 681 -28.95 -8.74 4.86
CA PRO A 681 -30.28 -9.34 4.92
C PRO A 681 -31.00 -9.24 3.56
N TYR A 682 -31.58 -10.36 3.13
CA TYR A 682 -32.40 -10.49 1.92
C TYR A 682 -33.58 -11.38 2.23
N GLU A 683 -34.80 -10.89 1.95
CA GLU A 683 -36.04 -11.64 2.09
C GLU A 683 -36.57 -12.05 0.70
N GLY A 684 -35.86 -12.96 0.04
CA GLY A 684 -36.32 -13.55 -1.23
C GLY A 684 -35.92 -15.01 -1.38
N PRO A 685 -36.28 -15.65 -2.52
CA PRO A 685 -36.27 -17.11 -2.65
C PRO A 685 -34.89 -17.75 -2.85
N LEU A 686 -33.85 -16.95 -3.12
CA LEU A 686 -32.49 -17.46 -3.36
C LEU A 686 -31.84 -17.96 -2.08
N PHE A 687 -31.29 -19.17 -2.10
CA PHE A 687 -30.57 -19.74 -0.97
C PHE A 687 -29.18 -19.10 -0.82
N LEU A 688 -28.59 -19.22 0.36
CA LEU A 688 -27.22 -18.80 0.67
C LEU A 688 -26.19 -19.30 -0.37
N LYS A 689 -26.41 -20.54 -0.84
CA LYS A 689 -25.57 -21.27 -1.79
C LYS A 689 -25.64 -20.72 -3.23
N ASP A 690 -26.62 -19.87 -3.51
CA ASP A 690 -26.85 -19.33 -4.86
C ASP A 690 -26.22 -17.93 -5.03
N ARG A 691 -25.70 -17.32 -3.96
CA ARG A 691 -25.08 -15.97 -4.01
C ARG A 691 -23.68 -15.98 -4.61
N ILE A 692 -22.97 -17.11 -4.54
CA ILE A 692 -21.72 -17.36 -5.26
C ILE A 692 -21.88 -18.67 -6.00
N SER A 693 -21.74 -18.65 -7.31
CA SER A 693 -21.79 -19.87 -8.13
C SER A 693 -20.77 -19.84 -9.25
N VAL A 694 -20.64 -20.96 -9.95
CA VAL A 694 -19.72 -21.09 -11.09
C VAL A 694 -20.50 -20.91 -12.38
N LEU A 695 -19.91 -20.24 -13.36
CA LEU A 695 -20.43 -20.16 -14.74
C LEU A 695 -20.30 -21.54 -15.42
N SER A 696 -21.30 -21.91 -16.21
CA SER A 696 -21.15 -23.03 -17.14
C SER A 696 -20.14 -22.66 -18.23
N GLN A 697 -19.68 -23.67 -18.97
CA GLN A 697 -18.79 -23.44 -20.11
C GLN A 697 -19.46 -22.60 -21.20
N GLU A 698 -20.75 -22.83 -21.45
CA GLU A 698 -21.54 -22.06 -22.41
C GLU A 698 -21.69 -20.60 -21.98
N ASP A 699 -22.05 -20.36 -20.71
CA ASP A 699 -22.22 -18.99 -20.18
C ASP A 699 -20.89 -18.23 -20.20
N ALA A 700 -19.79 -18.89 -19.83
CA ALA A 700 -18.46 -18.30 -19.85
C ALA A 700 -18.02 -17.92 -21.28
N ALA A 701 -18.31 -18.78 -22.27
CA ALA A 701 -18.01 -18.51 -23.68
C ALA A 701 -18.86 -17.36 -24.25
N GLU A 702 -20.14 -17.27 -23.88
CA GLU A 702 -21.03 -16.18 -24.27
C GLU A 702 -20.56 -14.84 -23.68
N ILE A 703 -20.24 -14.80 -22.39
CA ILE A 703 -19.72 -13.59 -21.74
C ILE A 703 -18.39 -13.17 -22.39
N LEU A 704 -17.48 -14.12 -22.65
CA LEU A 704 -16.20 -13.86 -23.32
C LEU A 704 -16.40 -13.23 -24.70
N LEU A 705 -17.36 -13.71 -25.49
CA LEU A 705 -17.67 -13.13 -26.80
C LEU A 705 -18.02 -11.65 -26.70
N GLY A 706 -18.83 -11.26 -25.70
CA GLY A 706 -19.18 -9.86 -25.46
C GLY A 706 -17.97 -8.97 -25.11
N PHE A 707 -16.95 -9.51 -24.43
CA PHE A 707 -15.69 -8.81 -24.19
C PHE A 707 -14.84 -8.69 -25.46
N LEU A 708 -14.75 -9.76 -26.27
CA LEU A 708 -14.02 -9.74 -27.54
C LEU A 708 -14.60 -8.72 -28.53
N GLU A 709 -15.93 -8.56 -28.55
CA GLU A 709 -16.62 -7.56 -29.37
C GLU A 709 -16.34 -6.12 -28.92
N ASP A 710 -16.26 -5.88 -27.61
CA ASP A 710 -16.02 -4.56 -27.00
C ASP A 710 -14.51 -4.16 -26.99
N ALA A 711 -13.61 -5.13 -27.10
CA ALA A 711 -12.15 -4.92 -26.98
C ALA A 711 -11.58 -3.92 -28.01
N VAL A 712 -12.10 -3.88 -29.24
CA VAL A 712 -11.67 -2.95 -30.28
C VAL A 712 -12.00 -1.50 -29.88
N GLU A 713 -13.21 -1.27 -29.36
CA GLU A 713 -13.64 0.05 -28.91
C GLU A 713 -12.77 0.54 -27.75
N VAL A 714 -12.55 -0.33 -26.76
CA VAL A 714 -11.71 -0.03 -25.58
C VAL A 714 -10.29 0.32 -26.00
N ARG A 715 -9.69 -0.43 -26.93
CA ARG A 715 -8.34 -0.15 -27.44
C ARG A 715 -8.25 1.22 -28.11
N ASN A 716 -9.27 1.59 -28.90
CA ASN A 716 -9.31 2.90 -29.55
C ASN A 716 -9.45 4.04 -28.53
N ILE A 717 -10.27 3.86 -27.49
CA ILE A 717 -10.41 4.81 -26.38
C ILE A 717 -9.08 4.98 -25.65
N LEU A 718 -8.40 3.87 -25.31
CA LEU A 718 -7.11 3.89 -24.63
C LEU A 718 -6.03 4.59 -25.47
N SER A 719 -5.98 4.29 -26.76
CA SER A 719 -5.00 4.89 -27.68
C SER A 719 -5.20 6.41 -27.80
N ALA A 720 -6.44 6.88 -27.86
CA ALA A 720 -6.74 8.31 -27.89
C ALA A 720 -6.32 9.00 -26.58
N ALA A 721 -6.64 8.39 -25.43
CA ALA A 721 -6.32 8.95 -24.12
C ALA A 721 -4.81 9.02 -23.85
N ILE A 722 -4.03 8.01 -24.28
CA ILE A 722 -2.57 8.01 -24.16
C ILE A 722 -1.94 9.13 -25.00
N ASN A 723 -2.48 9.40 -26.20
CA ASN A 723 -1.96 10.47 -27.06
C ASN A 723 -2.23 11.86 -26.48
N GLU A 724 -3.40 12.09 -25.87
CA GLU A 724 -3.75 13.36 -25.20
C GLU A 724 -2.85 13.64 -23.98
N ASP A 725 -2.63 12.64 -23.11
CA ASP A 725 -1.78 12.77 -21.91
C ASP A 725 -0.29 12.94 -22.25
N PHE A 726 0.16 12.48 -23.44
CA PHE A 726 1.52 12.72 -23.92
C PHE A 726 1.74 14.15 -24.44
N GLU A 727 0.71 14.80 -24.98
CA GLU A 727 0.77 16.21 -25.38
C GLU A 727 0.72 17.17 -24.19
N GLU A 728 0.02 16.83 -23.11
CA GLU A 728 -0.07 17.66 -21.90
C GLU A 728 1.14 17.56 -20.95
N ARG A 729 1.92 16.46 -21.04
CA ARG A 729 3.11 16.22 -20.22
C ARG A 729 4.44 16.72 -20.83
N ASN A 730 4.42 17.19 -22.09
CA ASN A 730 5.54 17.85 -22.77
C ASN A 730 5.31 19.36 -22.83
#